data_AF-A0A1H3UZV9-F1
#
_entry.id   AF-A0A1H3UZV9-F1
#
_cell.length_a   1.000
_cell.length_b   1.000
_cell.length_c   1.000
_cell.angle_alpha   90.00
_cell.angle_beta   90.00
_cell.angle_gamma   90.00
#
_symmetry.space_group_name_H-M   'P 1'
#
loop_
_entity.id
_entity.type
_entity.pdbx_description
1 polymer ?
#
loop_
_entity_poly.entity_id
_entity_poly.type
_entity_poly.pdbx_seq_one_letter_code
_entity_poly.pdbx_strand_id
1 'polypeptide(L)'
;MVAFFTSSGAKYRQAQAVFQGVGLRLTHRKNDSRPYDESYDGTVEDLLRRAIKEIQHRGGGSRSMFFIEDTSIRIEALSHGREEPGLRAKEWFAETTFRELDEKLKAMSDRRAVVKSCIGLSVPGLRDPIFFYGRTDGVVAQSPATFDINEAYPWLSPDNFSAWLIPDGRSETLSEMSFEESLAVDFRVKALLSLTARLEEYALMLNAAQPVFSRRTGTRETQPGLFPKPNPEILLVVGPTCAGKSTFGTYVQQLLEWHFVDASSVVRVLREQQGMEHEEVSDFAHDLLHNEGFDVVARYIAREYLPSKSSFEPGIVITGFRAIEEIEHFRQNYPNVKVVSIEAPLRVRYDRYLRRGARKPLGSLDEFERENERQHTLGLLRVVDELADVRISNVGDEHEYQGQVATVLGLDNRQAKGVSLVGHRLNPKRSQLYRSLAVLRKAGRPLTTQEIEAMMPDRSVRHNNVNKMLKRYPELALRHESPDENLKYEITSTGDAFIDAIDRVRRMGVRISLFGPPGAGKGVVAGELLADARHSRYVATGDHFRALAKSDDPRAAVVAAALREGRLVPLRIVMDEIAKIWGRSRARSFVLDGFPRTVEQAKEFEYFLASRGEAPLGLVVNLVVPTDVIEQRLAGRRVCETCGSVYHVTLRPPEKPGTCDRCQGTLGKRDDDRPDVIRQRLAVYASQTRQVLTFYEGEKRLLELDGQQDPEALVTRILAALRP
;
A
#
# COMPACT_ATOMS: atom_id res chain seq x y z
N MET A 1 -25.41 3.18 4.94
CA MET A 1 -26.40 3.24 6.05
C MET A 1 -27.62 2.44 5.64
N VAL A 2 -28.08 1.53 6.50
CA VAL A 2 -29.25 0.68 6.25
C VAL A 2 -30.33 1.00 7.30
N ALA A 3 -31.59 1.05 6.88
CA ALA A 3 -32.72 1.24 7.78
C ALA A 3 -33.45 -0.09 8.01
N PHE A 4 -33.82 -0.36 9.26
CA PHE A 4 -34.77 -1.44 9.57
C PHE A 4 -36.16 -0.86 9.72
N PHE A 5 -37.08 -1.26 8.84
CA PHE A 5 -38.49 -0.91 8.92
C PHE A 5 -39.20 -1.97 9.76
N THR A 6 -39.38 -1.65 11.04
CA THR A 6 -40.12 -2.49 11.98
C THR A 6 -40.88 -1.62 12.96
N SER A 7 -42.09 -2.05 13.32
CA SER A 7 -42.87 -1.47 14.42
C SER A 7 -42.45 -2.05 15.79
N SER A 8 -41.68 -3.15 15.80
CA SER A 8 -41.24 -3.81 17.02
C SER A 8 -39.91 -3.24 17.52
N GLY A 9 -39.97 -2.56 18.67
CA GLY A 9 -38.77 -2.09 19.36
C GLY A 9 -37.83 -3.24 19.76
N ALA A 10 -38.38 -4.42 20.10
CA ALA A 10 -37.60 -5.60 20.45
C ALA A 10 -36.81 -6.14 19.24
N LYS A 11 -37.47 -6.31 18.08
CA LYS A 11 -36.79 -6.69 16.83
C LYS A 11 -35.71 -5.68 16.46
N TYR A 12 -35.99 -4.38 16.58
CA TYR A 12 -35.00 -3.34 16.29
C TYR A 12 -33.78 -3.44 17.21
N ARG A 13 -33.96 -3.60 18.52
CA ARG A 13 -32.83 -3.74 19.46
C ARG A 13 -32.00 -5.00 19.19
N GLN A 14 -32.64 -6.11 18.82
CA GLN A 14 -31.94 -7.33 18.41
C GLN A 14 -31.07 -7.08 17.18
N ALA A 15 -31.66 -6.48 16.12
CA ALA A 15 -30.92 -6.13 14.91
C ALA A 15 -29.80 -5.11 15.19
N GLN A 16 -30.04 -4.14 16.07
CA GLN A 16 -29.04 -3.16 16.48
C GLN A 16 -27.85 -3.83 17.18
N ALA A 17 -28.10 -4.79 18.09
CA ALA A 17 -27.04 -5.54 18.76
C ALA A 17 -26.18 -6.35 17.77
N VAL A 18 -26.81 -7.05 16.81
CA VAL A 18 -26.09 -7.80 15.77
C VAL A 18 -25.29 -6.86 14.86
N PHE A 19 -25.89 -5.77 14.39
CA PHE A 19 -25.23 -4.78 13.52
C PHE A 19 -24.05 -4.07 14.23
N GLN A 20 -24.20 -3.73 15.51
CA GLN A 20 -23.11 -3.16 16.31
C GLN A 20 -21.96 -4.16 16.52
N GLY A 21 -22.28 -5.45 16.70
CA GLY A 21 -21.28 -6.52 16.82
C GLY A 21 -20.37 -6.65 15.61
N VAL A 22 -20.85 -6.25 14.41
CA VAL A 22 -20.07 -6.23 13.16
C VAL A 22 -19.65 -4.81 12.72
N GLY A 23 -19.85 -3.80 13.56
CA GLY A 23 -19.44 -2.42 13.28
C GLY A 23 -20.30 -1.68 12.25
N LEU A 24 -21.48 -2.18 11.89
CA LEU A 24 -22.42 -1.52 10.99
C LEU A 24 -23.40 -0.63 11.75
N ARG A 25 -23.75 0.53 11.17
CA ARG A 25 -24.75 1.45 11.74
C ARG A 25 -26.14 1.16 11.19
N LEU A 26 -27.07 0.83 12.09
CA LEU A 26 -28.48 0.60 11.79
C LEU A 26 -29.33 1.82 12.18
N THR A 27 -30.12 2.34 11.24
CA THR A 27 -31.05 3.46 11.53
C THR A 27 -32.47 2.95 11.75
N HIS A 28 -33.14 3.52 12.76
CA HIS A 28 -34.54 3.24 13.06
C HIS A 28 -35.45 4.26 12.38
N ARG A 29 -36.43 3.82 11.61
CA ARG A 29 -37.44 4.71 11.01
C ARG A 29 -38.78 4.52 11.71
N LYS A 30 -38.92 5.14 12.89
CA LYS A 30 -40.11 5.03 13.76
C LYS A 30 -41.34 5.84 13.29
N ASN A 31 -41.19 6.74 12.31
CA ASN A 31 -42.19 7.78 11.97
C ASN A 31 -43.22 7.38 10.88
N ASP A 32 -43.26 6.13 10.41
CA ASP A 32 -44.40 5.64 9.59
C ASP A 32 -45.04 4.44 10.31
N SER A 33 -45.94 4.75 11.24
CA SER A 33 -46.65 3.77 12.08
C SER A 33 -47.91 3.21 11.43
N ARG A 34 -48.10 3.44 10.12
CA ARG A 34 -49.26 2.93 9.37
C ARG A 34 -48.95 1.51 8.90
N PRO A 35 -49.78 0.50 9.28
CA PRO A 35 -49.57 -0.87 8.83
C PRO A 35 -49.51 -0.93 7.29
N TYR A 36 -48.67 -1.84 6.80
CA TYR A 36 -48.66 -2.26 5.40
C TYR A 36 -49.60 -3.46 5.24
N ASP A 37 -50.03 -3.73 4.01
CA ASP A 37 -51.01 -4.79 3.71
C ASP A 37 -50.42 -6.19 4.01
N GLU A 38 -50.82 -6.77 5.15
CA GLU A 38 -50.45 -8.12 5.63
C GLU A 38 -51.42 -9.18 5.04
N SER A 39 -51.64 -9.18 3.73
CA SER A 39 -52.27 -10.33 3.07
C SER A 39 -51.29 -11.49 3.11
N TYR A 40 -51.61 -12.56 3.86
CA TYR A 40 -50.80 -13.78 3.97
C TYR A 40 -51.04 -14.79 2.82
N ASP A 41 -51.61 -14.32 1.70
CA ASP A 41 -51.81 -15.14 0.51
C ASP A 41 -50.48 -15.27 -0.26
N GLY A 42 -49.96 -16.50 -0.35
CA GLY A 42 -48.72 -16.83 -1.06
C GLY A 42 -47.54 -17.18 -0.14
N THR A 43 -46.32 -16.99 -0.63
CA THR A 43 -45.09 -17.28 0.12
C THR A 43 -44.65 -16.09 0.98
N VAL A 44 -43.73 -16.33 1.93
CA VAL A 44 -43.12 -15.25 2.73
C VAL A 44 -42.45 -14.19 1.86
N GLU A 45 -41.89 -14.60 0.72
CA GLU A 45 -41.30 -13.67 -0.23
C GLU A 45 -42.36 -12.79 -0.90
N ASP A 46 -43.53 -13.35 -1.24
CA ASP A 46 -44.62 -12.58 -1.84
C ASP A 46 -45.13 -11.50 -0.89
N LEU A 47 -45.27 -11.85 0.39
CA LEU A 47 -45.63 -10.91 1.46
C LEU A 47 -44.59 -9.78 1.58
N LEU A 48 -43.31 -10.14 1.72
CA LEU A 48 -42.22 -9.17 1.85
C LEU A 48 -42.08 -8.30 0.58
N ARG A 49 -42.30 -8.85 -0.62
CA ARG A 49 -42.32 -8.09 -1.89
C ARG A 49 -43.44 -7.06 -1.90
N ARG A 50 -44.66 -7.41 -1.47
CA ARG A 50 -45.79 -6.47 -1.38
C ARG A 50 -45.49 -5.35 -0.38
N ALA A 51 -45.02 -5.70 0.82
CA ALA A 51 -44.67 -4.74 1.86
C ALA A 51 -43.54 -3.77 1.42
N ILE A 52 -42.49 -4.27 0.76
CA ILE A 52 -41.41 -3.41 0.23
C ILE A 52 -41.95 -2.46 -0.85
N LYS A 53 -42.80 -2.95 -1.77
CA LYS A 53 -43.42 -2.11 -2.79
C LYS A 53 -44.25 -1.00 -2.16
N GLU A 54 -45.05 -1.33 -1.16
CA GLU A 54 -45.88 -0.33 -0.47
C GLU A 54 -45.03 0.75 0.23
N ILE A 55 -43.96 0.34 0.94
CA ILE A 55 -43.02 1.27 1.58
C ILE A 55 -42.38 2.20 0.53
N GLN A 56 -42.00 1.66 -0.64
CA GLN A 56 -41.45 2.44 -1.75
C GLN A 56 -42.47 3.43 -2.35
N HIS A 57 -43.74 3.01 -2.55
CA HIS A 57 -44.81 3.87 -3.08
C HIS A 57 -45.13 5.04 -2.15
N ARG A 58 -45.01 4.84 -0.83
CA ARG A 58 -45.21 5.87 0.19
C ARG A 58 -44.02 6.84 0.34
N GLY A 59 -42.97 6.69 -0.48
CA GLY A 59 -41.76 7.53 -0.46
C GLY A 59 -40.69 7.08 0.53
N GLY A 60 -40.87 5.95 1.20
CA GLY A 60 -39.87 5.33 2.07
C GLY A 60 -38.74 4.66 1.27
N GLY A 61 -37.48 4.89 1.65
CA GLY A 61 -36.34 4.14 1.09
C GLY A 61 -35.93 4.49 -0.35
N SER A 62 -36.46 5.57 -0.94
CA SER A 62 -36.17 5.98 -2.34
C SER A 62 -34.69 6.31 -2.63
N ARG A 63 -33.87 6.50 -1.59
CA ARG A 63 -32.43 6.84 -1.72
C ARG A 63 -31.52 6.02 -0.80
N SER A 64 -32.03 4.99 -0.11
CA SER A 64 -31.24 4.22 0.86
C SER A 64 -31.72 2.80 0.99
N MET A 65 -30.79 1.85 1.17
CA MET A 65 -31.12 0.46 1.49
C MET A 65 -31.95 0.37 2.76
N PHE A 66 -32.96 -0.48 2.74
CA PHE A 66 -33.73 -0.82 3.91
C PHE A 66 -34.16 -2.28 3.87
N PHE A 67 -34.40 -2.87 5.03
CA PHE A 67 -34.95 -4.21 5.10
C PHE A 67 -36.19 -4.26 5.99
N ILE A 68 -37.00 -5.27 5.73
CA ILE A 68 -38.11 -5.72 6.56
C ILE A 68 -37.88 -7.19 6.90
N GLU A 69 -38.43 -7.65 8.01
CA GLU A 69 -38.25 -9.01 8.50
C GLU A 69 -39.60 -9.58 8.94
N ASP A 70 -39.84 -10.82 8.53
CA ASP A 70 -40.97 -11.61 8.99
C ASP A 70 -40.53 -13.00 9.43
N THR A 71 -41.31 -13.59 10.34
CA THR A 71 -41.01 -14.89 10.96
C THR A 71 -42.15 -15.86 10.66
N SER A 72 -41.85 -17.00 10.05
CA SER A 72 -42.78 -18.12 9.95
C SER A 72 -42.49 -19.20 10.99
N ILE A 73 -43.54 -19.86 11.45
CA ILE A 73 -43.44 -20.97 12.39
C ILE A 73 -44.15 -22.17 11.77
N ARG A 74 -43.47 -23.32 11.80
CA ARG A 74 -44.04 -24.60 11.42
C ARG A 74 -44.00 -25.52 12.62
N ILE A 75 -45.16 -25.92 13.10
CA ILE A 75 -45.30 -26.95 14.12
C ILE A 75 -45.69 -28.23 13.39
N GLU A 76 -44.84 -29.26 13.42
CA GLU A 76 -45.00 -30.44 12.55
C GLU A 76 -46.34 -31.14 12.81
N ALA A 77 -46.74 -31.24 14.07
CA ALA A 77 -48.03 -31.83 14.45
C ALA A 77 -49.24 -31.12 13.82
N LEU A 78 -49.16 -29.80 13.61
CA LEU A 78 -50.26 -29.00 13.08
C LEU A 78 -50.18 -28.80 11.56
N SER A 79 -49.04 -29.12 10.95
CA SER A 79 -48.72 -28.77 9.56
C SER A 79 -49.00 -29.92 8.59
N HIS A 80 -50.24 -30.05 8.11
CA HIS A 80 -50.64 -31.06 7.13
C HIS A 80 -50.61 -30.52 5.68
N GLY A 81 -49.41 -30.38 5.12
CA GLY A 81 -49.20 -29.91 3.74
C GLY A 81 -49.12 -28.39 3.57
N ARG A 82 -49.40 -27.61 4.62
CA ARG A 82 -49.10 -26.17 4.74
C ARG A 82 -48.46 -25.90 6.12
N GLU A 83 -47.60 -24.88 6.22
CA GLU A 83 -47.00 -24.50 7.50
C GLU A 83 -48.06 -23.87 8.39
N GLU A 84 -48.29 -24.46 9.57
CA GLU A 84 -49.21 -23.96 10.59
C GLU A 84 -48.40 -23.67 11.88
N PRO A 85 -48.46 -22.46 12.45
CA PRO A 85 -49.28 -21.30 12.05
C PRO A 85 -48.74 -20.49 10.86
N GLY A 86 -47.59 -20.88 10.31
CA GLY A 86 -46.98 -20.24 9.15
C GLY A 86 -46.63 -18.78 9.44
N LEU A 87 -46.98 -17.88 8.52
CA LEU A 87 -46.73 -16.44 8.63
C LEU A 87 -47.70 -15.72 9.58
N ARG A 88 -48.82 -16.37 9.92
CA ARG A 88 -49.82 -15.85 10.86
C ARG A 88 -49.43 -16.10 12.32
N ALA A 89 -48.16 -16.38 12.57
CA ALA A 89 -47.61 -16.69 13.89
C ALA A 89 -48.01 -15.66 14.96
N LYS A 90 -48.07 -14.37 14.60
CA LYS A 90 -48.42 -13.29 15.53
C LYS A 90 -49.90 -13.31 15.92
N GLU A 91 -50.82 -13.45 14.95
CA GLU A 91 -52.25 -13.56 15.26
C GLU A 91 -52.55 -14.86 15.99
N TRP A 92 -51.94 -15.96 15.52
CA TRP A 92 -52.11 -17.28 16.12
C TRP A 92 -51.63 -17.31 17.57
N PHE A 93 -50.48 -16.70 17.88
CA PHE A 93 -49.96 -16.63 19.24
C PHE A 93 -50.82 -15.73 20.15
N ALA A 94 -51.48 -14.71 19.62
CA ALA A 94 -52.41 -13.88 20.39
C ALA A 94 -53.72 -14.62 20.73
N GLU A 95 -54.14 -15.57 19.89
CA GLU A 95 -55.40 -16.31 20.02
C GLU A 95 -55.22 -17.72 20.62
N THR A 96 -53.99 -18.25 20.67
CA THR A 96 -53.69 -19.61 21.16
C THR A 96 -52.93 -19.56 22.46
N THR A 97 -53.45 -20.21 23.50
CA THR A 97 -52.73 -20.37 24.76
C THR A 97 -51.74 -21.54 24.71
N PHE A 98 -50.66 -21.47 25.49
CA PHE A 98 -49.70 -22.58 25.61
C PHE A 98 -50.39 -23.90 25.98
N ARG A 99 -51.40 -23.85 26.85
CA ARG A 99 -52.16 -25.02 27.29
C ARG A 99 -52.90 -25.70 26.14
N GLU A 100 -53.60 -24.92 25.31
CA GLU A 100 -54.33 -25.45 24.15
C GLU A 100 -53.39 -26.06 23.11
N LEU A 101 -52.21 -25.46 22.92
CA LEU A 101 -51.17 -26.03 22.07
C LEU A 101 -50.65 -27.35 22.66
N ASP A 102 -50.28 -27.36 23.95
CA ASP A 102 -49.74 -28.54 24.64
C ASP A 102 -50.70 -29.75 24.59
N GLU A 103 -52.01 -29.53 24.80
CA GLU A 103 -53.03 -30.57 24.69
C GLU A 103 -53.06 -31.19 23.28
N LYS A 104 -52.96 -30.37 22.22
CA LYS A 104 -52.89 -30.85 20.82
C LYS A 104 -51.61 -31.63 20.53
N LEU A 105 -50.46 -31.14 20.98
CA LEU A 105 -49.17 -31.79 20.74
C LEU A 105 -49.06 -33.13 21.48
N LYS A 106 -49.63 -33.23 22.68
CA LYS A 106 -49.73 -34.49 23.43
C LYS A 106 -50.58 -35.53 22.70
N ALA A 107 -51.73 -35.12 22.16
CA ALA A 107 -52.60 -36.02 21.40
C ALA A 107 -51.92 -36.58 20.13
N MET A 108 -51.04 -35.80 19.51
CA MET A 108 -50.36 -36.17 18.26
C MET A 108 -48.95 -36.77 18.46
N SER A 109 -48.43 -36.76 19.70
CA SER A 109 -47.09 -37.27 20.04
C SER A 109 -45.94 -36.68 19.20
N ASP A 110 -46.10 -35.43 18.72
CA ASP A 110 -45.06 -34.70 17.99
C ASP A 110 -45.02 -33.27 18.50
N ARG A 111 -43.84 -32.81 18.89
CA ARG A 111 -43.57 -31.48 19.43
C ARG A 111 -42.58 -30.70 18.59
N ARG A 112 -42.14 -31.27 17.46
CA ARG A 112 -41.15 -30.62 16.60
C ARG A 112 -41.70 -29.32 16.04
N ALA A 113 -40.87 -28.30 16.12
CA ALA A 113 -41.16 -26.99 15.59
C ALA A 113 -39.94 -26.46 14.84
N VAL A 114 -40.21 -25.75 13.77
CA VAL A 114 -39.21 -25.03 12.97
C VAL A 114 -39.61 -23.58 12.93
N VAL A 115 -38.72 -22.70 13.34
CA VAL A 115 -38.91 -21.25 13.22
C VAL A 115 -37.96 -20.71 12.18
N LYS A 116 -38.51 -19.93 11.24
CA LYS A 116 -37.77 -19.35 10.12
C LYS A 116 -37.93 -17.84 10.15
N SER A 117 -36.82 -17.10 10.17
CA SER A 117 -36.83 -15.67 9.84
C SER A 117 -36.50 -15.51 8.37
N CYS A 118 -37.25 -14.64 7.70
CA CYS A 118 -36.98 -14.19 6.36
C CYS A 118 -36.83 -12.66 6.37
N ILE A 119 -35.71 -12.19 5.84
CA ILE A 119 -35.43 -10.77 5.69
C ILE A 119 -35.48 -10.42 4.21
N GLY A 120 -36.30 -9.45 3.86
CA GLY A 120 -36.31 -8.83 2.53
C GLY A 120 -35.53 -7.52 2.55
N LEU A 121 -34.38 -7.49 1.88
CA LEU A 121 -33.57 -6.28 1.67
C LEU A 121 -33.99 -5.59 0.36
N SER A 122 -34.45 -4.36 0.49
CA SER A 122 -34.67 -3.43 -0.60
C SER A 122 -33.39 -2.66 -0.89
N VAL A 123 -32.90 -2.78 -2.13
CA VAL A 123 -31.73 -2.05 -2.63
C VAL A 123 -32.18 -1.06 -3.71
N PRO A 124 -31.83 0.24 -3.61
CA PRO A 124 -32.16 1.20 -4.64
C PRO A 124 -31.65 0.76 -6.02
N GLY A 125 -32.54 0.72 -7.01
CA GLY A 125 -32.21 0.31 -8.38
C GLY A 125 -32.48 -1.15 -8.72
N LEU A 126 -32.74 -2.03 -7.73
CA LEU A 126 -33.21 -3.39 -7.97
C LEU A 126 -34.74 -3.44 -7.99
N ARG A 127 -35.30 -4.17 -8.98
CA ARG A 127 -36.75 -4.38 -9.11
C ARG A 127 -37.29 -5.34 -8.05
N ASP A 128 -36.46 -6.29 -7.63
CA ASP A 128 -36.81 -7.35 -6.71
C ASP A 128 -35.95 -7.29 -5.44
N PRO A 129 -36.53 -7.53 -4.25
CA PRO A 129 -35.76 -7.63 -3.01
C PRO A 129 -34.81 -8.83 -3.00
N ILE A 130 -33.78 -8.75 -2.17
CA ILE A 130 -32.87 -9.85 -1.85
C ILE A 130 -33.29 -10.47 -0.52
N PHE A 131 -33.34 -11.80 -0.46
CA PHE A 131 -33.83 -12.52 0.70
C PHE A 131 -32.71 -13.18 1.49
N PHE A 132 -32.81 -13.11 2.82
CA PHE A 132 -31.92 -13.78 3.75
C PHE A 132 -32.75 -14.60 4.72
N TYR A 133 -32.25 -15.79 5.06
CA TYR A 133 -32.99 -16.75 5.84
C TYR A 133 -32.20 -17.15 7.07
N GLY A 134 -32.91 -17.38 8.15
CA GLY A 134 -32.37 -18.02 9.33
C GLY A 134 -33.38 -19.03 9.85
N ARG A 135 -32.87 -20.16 10.31
CA ARG A 135 -33.66 -21.32 10.71
C ARG A 135 -33.20 -21.83 12.05
N THR A 136 -34.17 -22.17 12.89
CA THR A 136 -33.96 -22.88 14.14
C THR A 136 -34.95 -24.02 14.23
N ASP A 137 -34.39 -25.22 14.24
CA ASP A 137 -35.09 -26.46 14.52
C ASP A 137 -35.08 -26.71 16.03
N GLY A 138 -36.14 -27.31 16.52
CA GLY A 138 -36.29 -27.60 17.93
C GLY A 138 -37.62 -28.27 18.26
N VAL A 139 -37.97 -28.21 19.54
CA VAL A 139 -39.23 -28.73 20.06
C VAL A 139 -39.97 -27.66 20.85
N VAL A 140 -41.29 -27.72 20.85
CA VAL A 140 -42.12 -26.94 21.77
C VAL A 140 -41.88 -27.44 23.20
N ALA A 141 -41.67 -26.54 24.15
CA ALA A 141 -41.39 -26.79 25.55
C ALA A 141 -42.53 -27.53 26.26
N GLN A 142 -42.25 -28.23 27.36
CA GLN A 142 -43.27 -28.98 28.13
C GLN A 142 -44.10 -28.10 29.06
N SER A 143 -43.52 -26.98 29.47
CA SER A 143 -44.15 -25.94 30.27
C SER A 143 -43.75 -24.58 29.69
N PRO A 144 -44.59 -23.54 29.84
CA PRO A 144 -44.22 -22.21 29.40
C PRO A 144 -43.11 -21.67 30.31
N ALA A 145 -42.12 -21.01 29.74
CA ALA A 145 -41.08 -20.32 30.50
C ALA A 145 -41.68 -19.13 31.29
N THR A 146 -41.26 -18.95 32.54
CA THR A 146 -41.69 -17.83 33.39
C THR A 146 -40.46 -17.13 33.97
N PHE A 147 -40.16 -15.93 33.49
CA PHE A 147 -39.00 -15.14 33.91
C PHE A 147 -39.26 -13.64 33.68
N ASP A 148 -38.54 -12.79 34.40
CA ASP A 148 -38.60 -11.35 34.24
C ASP A 148 -37.89 -10.90 32.95
N ILE A 149 -38.50 -9.99 32.20
CA ILE A 149 -37.93 -9.48 30.95
C ILE A 149 -36.63 -8.73 31.25
N ASN A 150 -35.54 -9.15 30.62
CA ASN A 150 -34.29 -8.41 30.64
C ASN A 150 -34.41 -7.17 29.75
N GLU A 151 -34.41 -5.97 30.35
CA GLU A 151 -34.52 -4.71 29.61
C GLU A 151 -33.39 -4.51 28.59
N ALA A 152 -32.23 -5.13 28.75
CA ALA A 152 -31.14 -5.05 27.77
C ALA A 152 -31.42 -5.88 26.51
N TYR A 153 -32.17 -6.98 26.63
CA TYR A 153 -32.45 -7.95 25.56
C TYR A 153 -33.95 -8.20 25.41
N PRO A 154 -34.76 -7.16 25.11
CA PRO A 154 -36.23 -7.23 25.14
C PRO A 154 -36.86 -8.18 24.09
N TRP A 155 -36.07 -8.76 23.19
CA TRP A 155 -36.52 -9.78 22.23
C TRP A 155 -36.54 -11.19 22.82
N LEU A 156 -35.75 -11.44 23.87
CA LEU A 156 -35.82 -12.63 24.71
C LEU A 156 -36.89 -12.39 25.77
N SER A 157 -38.16 -12.47 25.35
CA SER A 157 -39.33 -12.18 26.18
C SER A 157 -40.27 -13.40 26.24
N PRO A 158 -41.08 -13.52 27.31
CA PRO A 158 -42.09 -14.56 27.44
C PRO A 158 -43.29 -14.37 26.48
N ASP A 159 -43.41 -13.19 25.86
CA ASP A 159 -44.60 -12.77 25.09
C ASP A 159 -44.56 -13.18 23.62
N ASN A 160 -43.62 -14.06 23.24
CA ASN A 160 -43.51 -14.55 21.88
C ASN A 160 -43.09 -16.02 21.84
N PHE A 161 -43.23 -16.66 20.68
CA PHE A 161 -43.00 -18.09 20.53
C PHE A 161 -41.58 -18.57 20.89
N SER A 162 -40.59 -17.68 20.95
CA SER A 162 -39.23 -18.03 21.40
C SER A 162 -39.21 -18.53 22.84
N ALA A 163 -40.20 -18.15 23.66
CA ALA A 163 -40.39 -18.65 25.02
C ALA A 163 -41.00 -20.06 25.08
N TRP A 164 -41.45 -20.59 23.95
CA TRP A 164 -42.00 -21.94 23.83
C TRP A 164 -41.08 -22.85 23.00
N LEU A 165 -40.07 -22.33 22.30
CA LEU A 165 -39.16 -23.11 21.48
C LEU A 165 -37.90 -23.46 22.27
N ILE A 166 -37.61 -24.76 22.39
CA ILE A 166 -36.31 -25.28 22.82
C ILE A 166 -35.52 -25.66 21.56
N PRO A 167 -34.46 -24.93 21.20
CA PRO A 167 -33.63 -25.26 20.05
C PRO A 167 -32.96 -26.63 20.18
N ASP A 168 -32.70 -27.30 19.07
CA ASP A 168 -31.99 -28.58 19.06
C ASP A 168 -30.65 -28.51 19.80
N GLY A 169 -30.40 -29.50 20.66
CA GLY A 169 -29.18 -29.57 21.48
C GLY A 169 -29.16 -28.63 22.69
N ARG A 170 -30.29 -27.99 23.03
CA ARG A 170 -30.43 -27.12 24.20
C ARG A 170 -31.47 -27.67 25.19
N SER A 171 -31.36 -27.26 26.45
CA SER A 171 -32.26 -27.67 27.54
C SER A 171 -33.29 -26.60 27.91
N GLU A 172 -33.06 -25.36 27.52
CA GLU A 172 -33.85 -24.19 27.89
C GLU A 172 -34.50 -23.58 26.64
N THR A 173 -35.58 -22.82 26.83
CA THR A 173 -36.22 -22.13 25.72
C THR A 173 -35.35 -21.00 25.21
N LEU A 174 -35.52 -20.60 23.94
CA LEU A 174 -34.70 -19.56 23.33
C LEU A 174 -34.73 -18.25 24.13
N SER A 175 -35.86 -17.90 24.74
CA SER A 175 -35.98 -16.69 25.56
C SER A 175 -35.38 -16.80 26.97
N GLU A 176 -35.11 -17.99 27.49
CA GLU A 176 -34.45 -18.19 28.81
C GLU A 176 -32.93 -18.14 28.72
N MET A 177 -32.37 -18.29 27.51
CA MET A 177 -30.92 -18.29 27.29
C MET A 177 -30.29 -16.93 27.57
N SER A 178 -28.99 -16.96 27.93
CA SER A 178 -28.18 -15.73 27.90
C SER A 178 -28.10 -15.15 26.48
N PHE A 179 -27.76 -13.86 26.39
CA PHE A 179 -27.58 -13.21 25.10
C PHE A 179 -26.54 -13.97 24.25
N GLU A 180 -25.39 -14.31 24.83
CA GLU A 180 -24.29 -15.01 24.17
C GLU A 180 -24.71 -16.39 23.64
N GLU A 181 -25.47 -17.15 24.42
CA GLU A 181 -25.97 -18.47 24.01
C GLU A 181 -27.02 -18.36 22.91
N SER A 182 -27.92 -17.38 23.02
CA SER A 182 -28.98 -17.15 22.03
C SER A 182 -28.41 -16.81 20.65
N LEU A 183 -27.26 -16.10 20.55
CA LEU A 183 -26.66 -15.70 19.28
C LEU A 183 -26.36 -16.89 18.35
N ALA A 184 -25.99 -18.05 18.90
CA ALA A 184 -25.63 -19.22 18.12
C ALA A 184 -26.84 -19.94 17.51
N VAL A 185 -28.01 -19.82 18.15
CA VAL A 185 -29.18 -20.65 17.85
C VAL A 185 -30.42 -19.84 17.45
N ASP A 186 -30.43 -18.53 17.62
CA ASP A 186 -31.56 -17.67 17.26
C ASP A 186 -31.71 -17.52 15.74
N PHE A 187 -32.89 -17.86 15.24
CA PHE A 187 -33.23 -17.85 13.82
C PHE A 187 -33.13 -16.45 13.21
N ARG A 188 -33.49 -15.38 13.94
CA ARG A 188 -33.40 -14.00 13.46
C ARG A 188 -31.96 -13.51 13.48
N VAL A 189 -31.16 -13.90 14.47
CA VAL A 189 -29.71 -13.61 14.49
C VAL A 189 -29.01 -14.24 13.29
N LYS A 190 -29.31 -15.51 12.96
CA LYS A 190 -28.76 -16.18 11.77
C LYS A 190 -29.10 -15.43 10.47
N ALA A 191 -30.35 -15.00 10.30
CA ALA A 191 -30.78 -14.22 9.13
C ALA A 191 -30.06 -12.86 9.07
N LEU A 192 -29.95 -12.17 10.22
CA LEU A 192 -29.29 -10.88 10.33
C LEU A 192 -27.78 -10.98 10.05
N LEU A 193 -27.10 -12.04 10.51
CA LEU A 193 -25.69 -12.27 10.22
C LEU A 193 -25.45 -12.49 8.71
N SER A 194 -26.33 -13.24 8.06
CA SER A 194 -26.30 -13.43 6.60
C SER A 194 -26.51 -12.10 5.85
N LEU A 195 -27.48 -11.30 6.29
CA LEU A 195 -27.68 -9.95 5.78
C LEU A 195 -26.44 -9.08 5.97
N THR A 196 -25.84 -9.07 7.16
CA THR A 196 -24.67 -8.22 7.43
C THR A 196 -23.46 -8.64 6.62
N ALA A 197 -23.23 -9.95 6.42
CA ALA A 197 -22.18 -10.45 5.53
C ALA A 197 -22.38 -9.95 4.10
N ARG A 198 -23.62 -9.99 3.59
CA ARG A 198 -23.94 -9.47 2.25
C ARG A 198 -23.83 -7.94 2.15
N LEU A 199 -24.20 -7.21 3.20
CA LEU A 199 -24.03 -5.76 3.24
C LEU A 199 -22.56 -5.35 3.31
N GLU A 200 -21.72 -6.14 3.97
CA GLU A 200 -20.26 -5.99 3.92
C GLU A 200 -19.74 -6.27 2.51
N GLU A 201 -20.19 -7.34 1.84
CA GLU A 201 -19.88 -7.59 0.43
C GLU A 201 -20.33 -6.45 -0.49
N TYR A 202 -21.55 -5.94 -0.32
CA TYR A 202 -22.04 -4.80 -1.11
C TYR A 202 -21.31 -3.50 -0.79
N ALA A 203 -20.91 -3.28 0.47
CA ALA A 203 -20.02 -2.18 0.79
C ALA A 203 -18.68 -2.35 0.08
N LEU A 204 -18.13 -3.56 0.03
CA LEU A 204 -16.88 -3.87 -0.67
C LEU A 204 -17.04 -3.71 -2.21
N MET A 205 -18.18 -4.09 -2.78
CA MET A 205 -18.49 -3.97 -4.21
C MET A 205 -18.87 -2.55 -4.64
N LEU A 206 -19.62 -1.79 -3.84
CA LEU A 206 -19.94 -0.38 -4.12
C LEU A 206 -18.72 0.52 -3.94
N ASN A 207 -17.78 0.11 -3.10
CA ASN A 207 -16.46 0.72 -2.99
C ASN A 207 -15.49 0.26 -4.12
N ALA A 208 -15.90 -0.69 -4.96
CA ALA A 208 -15.30 -1.00 -6.26
C ALA A 208 -16.12 -0.29 -7.36
N ALA A 209 -15.80 0.98 -7.63
CA ALA A 209 -16.25 1.87 -8.74
C ALA A 209 -17.23 1.30 -9.81
N GLN A 210 -18.33 1.92 -10.31
CA GLN A 210 -18.81 3.32 -10.58
C GLN A 210 -20.26 3.24 -11.23
N PRO A 211 -20.99 4.29 -11.75
CA PRO A 211 -20.74 5.75 -11.90
C PRO A 211 -21.90 6.76 -11.52
N VAL A 212 -21.49 8.03 -11.27
CA VAL A 212 -22.10 9.31 -11.72
C VAL A 212 -23.37 9.94 -11.04
N PHE A 213 -23.11 11.18 -10.57
CA PHE A 213 -23.95 12.39 -10.33
C PHE A 213 -24.43 12.80 -8.91
N SER A 214 -23.94 13.99 -8.52
CA SER A 214 -24.46 15.01 -7.58
C SER A 214 -23.90 14.98 -6.16
N ARG A 215 -23.34 16.05 -5.57
CA ARG A 215 -23.08 17.44 -5.98
C ARG A 215 -21.88 17.94 -5.16
N ARG A 216 -20.97 18.68 -5.80
CA ARG A 216 -19.87 19.41 -5.16
C ARG A 216 -20.36 20.31 -4.03
N THR A 217 -19.66 20.26 -2.88
CA THR A 217 -19.48 21.43 -2.01
C THR A 217 -18.07 21.40 -1.42
N GLY A 218 -17.26 22.40 -1.77
CA GLY A 218 -15.99 22.72 -1.10
C GLY A 218 -14.71 22.50 -1.91
N THR A 219 -14.58 23.20 -3.04
CA THR A 219 -13.33 23.32 -3.80
C THR A 219 -12.19 23.95 -2.98
N ARG A 220 -11.04 23.26 -2.90
CA ARG A 220 -9.75 23.91 -3.13
C ARG A 220 -9.25 23.45 -4.50
N GLU A 221 -9.11 24.42 -5.40
CA GLU A 221 -8.60 24.20 -6.75
C GLU A 221 -7.11 23.81 -6.69
N THR A 222 -6.81 22.54 -6.84
CA THR A 222 -5.57 22.13 -7.50
C THR A 222 -5.92 21.87 -8.96
N GLN A 223 -5.48 22.76 -9.84
CA GLN A 223 -5.58 22.59 -11.29
C GLN A 223 -5.05 21.18 -11.66
N PRO A 224 -5.86 20.28 -12.26
CA PRO A 224 -5.35 19.03 -12.79
C PRO A 224 -4.34 19.38 -13.89
N GLY A 225 -3.17 18.75 -13.87
CA GLY A 225 -2.16 18.96 -14.91
C GLY A 225 -2.77 18.76 -16.30
N LEU A 226 -2.43 19.65 -17.24
CA LEU A 226 -2.92 19.68 -18.63
C LEU A 226 -2.65 18.38 -19.44
N PHE A 227 -1.92 17.43 -18.87
CA PHE A 227 -1.59 16.15 -19.49
C PHE A 227 -1.90 14.98 -18.52
N PRO A 228 -2.71 14.00 -18.94
CA PRO A 228 -2.99 12.81 -18.14
C PRO A 228 -1.73 11.96 -17.97
N LYS A 229 -1.50 11.40 -16.77
CA LYS A 229 -0.46 10.39 -16.54
C LYS A 229 -0.92 9.08 -17.19
N PRO A 230 -0.14 8.45 -18.09
CA PRO A 230 -0.56 7.26 -18.83
C PRO A 230 -0.61 5.96 -18.01
N ASN A 231 -0.23 5.99 -16.72
CA ASN A 231 -0.23 4.81 -15.84
C ASN A 231 -0.79 5.16 -14.45
N PRO A 232 -1.63 4.29 -13.84
CA PRO A 232 -2.14 4.48 -12.49
C PRO A 232 -0.98 4.50 -11.48
N GLU A 233 -1.11 5.33 -10.44
CA GLU A 233 -0.20 5.32 -9.29
C GLU A 233 -0.56 4.16 -8.36
N ILE A 234 0.42 3.34 -7.99
CA ILE A 234 0.26 2.14 -7.18
C ILE A 234 0.93 2.37 -5.83
N LEU A 235 0.16 2.34 -4.74
CA LEU A 235 0.67 2.37 -3.38
C LEU A 235 0.62 0.99 -2.75
N LEU A 236 1.78 0.45 -2.38
CA LEU A 236 1.89 -0.81 -1.66
C LEU A 236 2.11 -0.52 -0.19
N VAL A 237 1.11 -0.81 0.64
CA VAL A 237 1.08 -0.43 2.05
C VAL A 237 1.33 -1.65 2.93
N VAL A 238 2.48 -1.67 3.59
CA VAL A 238 3.03 -2.80 4.33
C VAL A 238 3.23 -2.43 5.79
N GLY A 239 3.13 -3.40 6.69
CA GLY A 239 3.29 -3.18 8.13
C GLY A 239 2.66 -4.30 8.96
N PRO A 240 2.95 -4.38 10.26
CA PRO A 240 2.43 -5.44 11.11
C PRO A 240 0.91 -5.33 11.35
N THR A 241 0.32 -6.35 11.96
CA THR A 241 -1.11 -6.37 12.31
C THR A 241 -1.45 -5.17 13.21
N CYS A 242 -2.59 -4.52 12.94
CA CYS A 242 -3.06 -3.32 13.64
C CYS A 242 -2.14 -2.08 13.55
N ALA A 243 -1.21 -2.03 12.59
CA ALA A 243 -0.40 -0.83 12.34
C ALA A 243 -1.17 0.35 11.71
N GLY A 244 -2.34 0.11 11.10
CA GLY A 244 -3.14 1.15 10.43
C GLY A 244 -3.21 1.03 8.89
N LYS A 245 -2.81 -0.12 8.33
CA LYS A 245 -2.83 -0.39 6.88
C LYS A 245 -4.22 -0.21 6.25
N SER A 246 -5.24 -0.86 6.81
CA SER A 246 -6.62 -0.75 6.29
C SER A 246 -7.14 0.67 6.43
N THR A 247 -6.85 1.35 7.54
CA THR A 247 -7.18 2.77 7.74
C THR A 247 -6.54 3.66 6.68
N PHE A 248 -5.28 3.40 6.30
CA PHE A 248 -4.62 4.08 5.19
C PHE A 248 -5.41 3.88 3.90
N GLY A 249 -5.66 2.63 3.51
CA GLY A 249 -6.37 2.28 2.27
C GLY A 249 -7.75 2.92 2.19
N THR A 250 -8.56 2.82 3.26
CA THR A 250 -9.88 3.44 3.35
C THR A 250 -9.81 4.96 3.23
N TYR A 251 -8.84 5.60 3.89
CA TYR A 251 -8.69 7.05 3.81
C TYR A 251 -8.32 7.52 2.40
N VAL A 252 -7.38 6.85 1.73
CA VAL A 252 -7.02 7.19 0.34
C VAL A 252 -8.19 6.97 -0.61
N GLN A 253 -8.93 5.88 -0.46
CA GLN A 253 -10.13 5.58 -1.24
C GLN A 253 -11.20 6.68 -1.07
N GLN A 254 -11.45 7.13 0.16
CA GLN A 254 -12.42 8.19 0.44
C GLN A 254 -11.97 9.56 -0.09
N LEU A 255 -10.67 9.84 -0.04
CA LEU A 255 -10.12 11.15 -0.37
C LEU A 255 -9.90 11.33 -1.88
N LEU A 256 -9.43 10.30 -2.57
CA LEU A 256 -8.97 10.35 -3.96
C LEU A 256 -9.75 9.44 -4.91
N GLU A 257 -10.73 8.68 -4.41
CA GLU A 257 -11.49 7.68 -5.18
C GLU A 257 -10.58 6.59 -5.80
N TRP A 258 -9.45 6.29 -5.16
CA TRP A 258 -8.55 5.22 -5.58
C TRP A 258 -9.12 3.85 -5.24
N HIS A 259 -8.80 2.85 -6.05
CA HIS A 259 -9.13 1.46 -5.73
C HIS A 259 -8.35 1.03 -4.48
N PHE A 260 -9.03 0.40 -3.52
CA PHE A 260 -8.37 -0.18 -2.36
C PHE A 260 -8.56 -1.69 -2.35
N VAL A 261 -7.44 -2.42 -2.38
CA VAL A 261 -7.40 -3.89 -2.38
C VAL A 261 -6.62 -4.37 -1.17
N ASP A 262 -7.20 -5.28 -0.39
CA ASP A 262 -6.48 -6.01 0.65
C ASP A 262 -6.16 -7.42 0.15
N ALA A 263 -4.87 -7.73 0.03
CA ALA A 263 -4.38 -9.04 -0.38
C ALA A 263 -4.88 -10.15 0.55
N SER A 264 -5.15 -9.83 1.83
CA SER A 264 -5.75 -10.81 2.75
C SER A 264 -7.17 -11.22 2.35
N SER A 265 -7.93 -10.32 1.70
CA SER A 265 -9.24 -10.64 1.13
C SER A 265 -9.13 -11.48 -0.14
N VAL A 266 -8.11 -11.23 -0.97
CA VAL A 266 -7.85 -12.02 -2.18
C VAL A 266 -7.52 -13.47 -1.83
N VAL A 267 -6.69 -13.69 -0.80
CA VAL A 267 -6.40 -15.05 -0.30
C VAL A 267 -7.68 -15.77 0.15
N ARG A 268 -8.63 -15.07 0.78
CA ARG A 268 -9.93 -15.67 1.18
C ARG A 268 -10.75 -16.10 -0.02
N VAL A 269 -10.81 -15.26 -1.06
CA VAL A 269 -11.51 -15.59 -2.31
C VAL A 269 -10.88 -16.81 -2.97
N LEU A 270 -9.55 -16.88 -3.04
CA LEU A 270 -8.84 -18.05 -3.58
C LEU A 270 -9.12 -19.32 -2.77
N ARG A 271 -9.15 -19.21 -1.44
CA ARG A 271 -9.47 -20.31 -0.53
C ARG A 271 -10.88 -20.87 -0.77
N GLU A 272 -11.87 -19.98 -0.93
CA GLU A 272 -13.25 -20.35 -1.23
C GLU A 272 -13.37 -21.01 -2.63
N GLN A 273 -12.69 -20.46 -3.64
CA GLN A 273 -12.65 -21.03 -4.99
C GLN A 273 -12.03 -22.44 -5.02
N GLN A 274 -11.07 -22.71 -4.15
CA GLN A 274 -10.44 -24.03 -4.01
C GLN A 274 -11.21 -24.98 -3.06
N GLY A 275 -12.35 -24.55 -2.51
CA GLY A 275 -13.16 -25.37 -1.59
C GLY A 275 -12.49 -25.62 -0.22
N MET A 276 -11.50 -24.81 0.15
CA MET A 276 -10.72 -24.97 1.39
C MET A 276 -11.25 -24.08 2.53
N GLU A 277 -12.56 -23.91 2.63
CA GLU A 277 -13.19 -23.00 3.61
C GLU A 277 -12.91 -23.40 5.07
N HIS A 278 -12.65 -24.69 5.31
CA HIS A 278 -12.37 -25.27 6.62
C HIS A 278 -10.95 -25.00 7.13
N GLU A 279 -10.02 -24.58 6.27
CA GLU A 279 -8.63 -24.30 6.64
C GLU A 279 -8.47 -22.88 7.17
N GLU A 280 -7.58 -22.67 8.15
CA GLU A 280 -7.23 -21.35 8.63
C GLU A 280 -6.59 -20.51 7.52
N VAL A 281 -7.01 -19.24 7.39
CA VAL A 281 -6.58 -18.36 6.27
C VAL A 281 -5.07 -18.17 6.24
N SER A 282 -4.41 -18.17 7.40
CA SER A 282 -2.96 -18.01 7.51
C SER A 282 -2.20 -19.23 6.98
N ASP A 283 -2.71 -20.43 7.23
CA ASP A 283 -2.09 -21.69 6.80
C ASP A 283 -2.28 -21.87 5.30
N PHE A 284 -3.51 -21.65 4.81
CA PHE A 284 -3.79 -21.63 3.37
C PHE A 284 -2.93 -20.60 2.63
N ALA A 285 -2.73 -19.39 3.20
CA ALA A 285 -1.86 -18.38 2.59
C ALA A 285 -0.41 -18.87 2.47
N HIS A 286 0.09 -19.59 3.48
CA HIS A 286 1.43 -20.13 3.49
C HIS A 286 1.60 -21.18 2.38
N ASP A 287 0.67 -22.14 2.32
CA ASP A 287 0.66 -23.22 1.35
C ASP A 287 0.49 -22.70 -0.08
N LEU A 288 -0.41 -21.74 -0.29
CA LEU A 288 -0.63 -21.07 -1.57
C LEU A 288 0.68 -20.46 -2.11
N LEU A 289 1.42 -19.73 -1.26
CA LEU A 289 2.68 -19.09 -1.67
C LEU A 289 3.79 -20.10 -1.94
N HIS A 290 3.88 -21.18 -1.16
CA HIS A 290 4.88 -22.22 -1.37
C HIS A 290 4.60 -23.09 -2.60
N ASN A 291 3.32 -23.37 -2.90
CA ASN A 291 2.93 -24.27 -3.98
C ASN A 291 2.78 -23.53 -5.33
N GLU A 292 2.19 -22.34 -5.33
CA GLU A 292 1.89 -21.59 -6.57
C GLU A 292 2.86 -20.43 -6.84
N GLY A 293 3.79 -20.18 -5.90
CA GLY A 293 4.81 -19.15 -5.98
C GLY A 293 4.47 -17.90 -5.14
N PHE A 294 5.52 -17.27 -4.61
CA PHE A 294 5.42 -16.15 -3.68
C PHE A 294 4.83 -14.86 -4.29
N ASP A 295 4.61 -14.81 -5.59
CA ASP A 295 3.98 -13.67 -6.28
C ASP A 295 2.53 -13.94 -6.71
N VAL A 296 1.96 -15.10 -6.38
CA VAL A 296 0.64 -15.55 -6.89
C VAL A 296 -0.48 -14.56 -6.58
N VAL A 297 -0.52 -14.00 -5.37
CA VAL A 297 -1.53 -13.03 -4.96
C VAL A 297 -1.32 -11.70 -5.70
N ALA A 298 -0.07 -11.28 -5.90
CA ALA A 298 0.25 -10.10 -6.70
C ALA A 298 -0.17 -10.27 -8.17
N ARG A 299 0.10 -11.45 -8.77
CA ARG A 299 -0.36 -11.80 -10.13
C ARG A 299 -1.88 -11.76 -10.24
N TYR A 300 -2.59 -12.29 -9.26
CA TYR A 300 -4.05 -12.24 -9.21
C TYR A 300 -4.54 -10.78 -9.15
N ILE A 301 -3.99 -9.97 -8.23
CA ILE A 301 -4.39 -8.57 -8.08
C ILE A 301 -4.13 -7.78 -9.37
N ALA A 302 -2.95 -7.99 -9.97
CA ALA A 302 -2.58 -7.35 -11.23
C ALA A 302 -3.51 -7.74 -12.39
N ARG A 303 -3.99 -8.99 -12.43
CA ARG A 303 -4.90 -9.46 -13.48
C ARG A 303 -6.32 -8.93 -13.32
N GLU A 304 -6.84 -8.93 -12.09
CA GLU A 304 -8.25 -8.59 -11.83
C GLU A 304 -8.50 -7.08 -11.63
N TYR A 305 -7.52 -6.35 -11.07
CA TYR A 305 -7.71 -4.96 -10.63
C TYR A 305 -6.85 -3.94 -11.38
N LEU A 306 -5.91 -4.36 -12.23
CA LEU A 306 -5.12 -3.45 -13.05
C LEU A 306 -5.47 -3.63 -14.54
N PRO A 307 -5.83 -2.56 -15.25
CA PRO A 307 -6.35 -2.66 -16.60
C PRO A 307 -5.27 -2.99 -17.63
N SER A 308 -5.72 -3.50 -18.78
CA SER A 308 -4.94 -3.44 -20.03
C SER A 308 -4.67 -1.97 -20.41
N LYS A 309 -3.52 -1.68 -21.04
CA LYS A 309 -2.83 -0.38 -21.24
C LYS A 309 -3.62 0.83 -21.83
N SER A 310 -4.95 0.88 -21.81
CA SER A 310 -5.76 1.87 -22.55
C SER A 310 -6.86 2.60 -21.77
N SER A 311 -7.00 2.49 -20.45
CA SER A 311 -8.01 3.23 -19.68
C SER A 311 -7.43 4.27 -18.72
N PHE A 312 -8.12 5.42 -18.66
CA PHE A 312 -7.91 6.50 -17.71
C PHE A 312 -8.45 6.07 -16.35
N GLU A 313 -7.58 5.69 -15.41
CA GLU A 313 -8.03 5.15 -14.13
C GLU A 313 -7.37 5.82 -12.92
N PRO A 314 -8.12 5.94 -11.80
CA PRO A 314 -7.58 6.39 -10.53
C PRO A 314 -6.49 5.43 -10.03
N GLY A 315 -5.65 5.90 -9.11
CA GLY A 315 -4.60 5.06 -8.53
C GLY A 315 -5.19 3.88 -7.74
N ILE A 316 -4.32 2.95 -7.34
CA ILE A 316 -4.65 1.78 -6.53
C ILE A 316 -3.80 1.77 -5.26
N VAL A 317 -4.41 1.41 -4.13
CA VAL A 317 -3.74 1.12 -2.87
C VAL A 317 -3.92 -0.36 -2.59
N ILE A 318 -2.81 -1.06 -2.37
CA ILE A 318 -2.79 -2.48 -2.06
C ILE A 318 -2.19 -2.66 -0.67
N THR A 319 -2.89 -3.38 0.21
CA THR A 319 -2.39 -3.75 1.55
C THR A 319 -2.27 -5.26 1.69
N GLY A 320 -1.60 -5.73 2.73
CA GLY A 320 -1.70 -7.13 3.17
C GLY A 320 -0.74 -8.10 2.49
N PHE A 321 0.22 -7.62 1.70
CA PHE A 321 1.32 -8.44 1.19
C PHE A 321 2.19 -9.00 2.32
N ARG A 322 2.70 -10.20 2.08
CA ARG A 322 3.47 -11.03 3.00
C ARG A 322 4.86 -11.41 2.47
N ALA A 323 5.09 -11.33 1.16
CA ALA A 323 6.34 -11.72 0.51
C ALA A 323 7.00 -10.56 -0.27
N ILE A 324 8.31 -10.64 -0.45
CA ILE A 324 9.10 -9.63 -1.17
C ILE A 324 8.77 -9.68 -2.67
N GLU A 325 8.55 -10.89 -3.17
CA GLU A 325 8.18 -11.23 -4.53
C GLU A 325 6.90 -10.52 -4.98
N GLU A 326 5.93 -10.35 -4.07
CA GLU A 326 4.70 -9.60 -4.36
C GLU A 326 5.00 -8.12 -4.66
N ILE A 327 5.85 -7.48 -3.86
CA ILE A 327 6.29 -6.10 -4.11
C ILE A 327 7.06 -6.00 -5.42
N GLU A 328 7.97 -6.94 -5.65
CA GLU A 328 8.80 -6.97 -6.84
C GLU A 328 7.98 -7.22 -8.10
N HIS A 329 6.91 -8.01 -8.03
CA HIS A 329 5.96 -8.21 -9.13
C HIS A 329 5.43 -6.86 -9.63
N PHE A 330 4.95 -5.99 -8.74
CA PHE A 330 4.46 -4.67 -9.16
C PHE A 330 5.59 -3.78 -9.67
N ARG A 331 6.74 -3.72 -8.97
CA ARG A 331 7.90 -2.91 -9.39
C ARG A 331 8.51 -3.35 -10.73
N GLN A 332 8.29 -4.60 -11.15
CA GLN A 332 8.74 -5.12 -12.44
C GLN A 332 7.82 -4.72 -13.59
N ASN A 333 6.52 -4.73 -13.33
CA ASN A 333 5.52 -4.63 -14.38
C ASN A 333 4.91 -3.23 -14.50
N TYR A 334 5.05 -2.38 -13.47
CA TYR A 334 4.44 -1.06 -13.41
C TYR A 334 5.45 0.04 -13.05
N PRO A 335 5.41 1.20 -13.73
CA PRO A 335 6.43 2.25 -13.56
C PRO A 335 6.20 3.18 -12.36
N ASN A 336 4.99 3.25 -11.81
CA ASN A 336 4.59 4.21 -10.76
C ASN A 336 4.20 3.47 -9.47
N VAL A 337 5.13 2.72 -8.87
CA VAL A 337 4.89 1.94 -7.65
C VAL A 337 5.66 2.55 -6.49
N LYS A 338 4.95 2.87 -5.40
CA LYS A 338 5.53 3.41 -4.17
C LYS A 338 5.16 2.52 -2.98
N VAL A 339 6.16 2.12 -2.21
CA VAL A 339 6.00 1.25 -1.04
C VAL A 339 5.97 2.09 0.23
N VAL A 340 4.90 1.97 1.01
CA VAL A 340 4.71 2.68 2.28
C VAL A 340 4.75 1.67 3.42
N SER A 341 5.75 1.80 4.30
CA SER A 341 5.81 1.04 5.56
C SER A 341 5.11 1.82 6.67
N ILE A 342 4.21 1.15 7.40
CA ILE A 342 3.55 1.71 8.58
C ILE A 342 3.99 0.93 9.80
N GLU A 343 4.52 1.64 10.78
CA GLU A 343 4.97 1.10 12.06
C GLU A 343 4.12 1.65 13.20
N ALA A 344 3.88 0.82 14.20
CA ALA A 344 3.28 1.23 15.46
C ALA A 344 3.83 0.35 16.60
N PRO A 345 4.07 0.91 17.80
CA PRO A 345 4.53 0.14 18.96
C PRO A 345 3.61 -1.05 19.27
N LEU A 346 4.19 -2.19 19.69
CA LEU A 346 3.44 -3.42 19.97
C LEU A 346 2.22 -3.17 20.88
N ARG A 347 2.40 -2.39 21.95
CA ARG A 347 1.32 -2.05 22.88
C ARG A 347 0.18 -1.29 22.23
N VAL A 348 0.49 -0.27 21.41
CA VAL A 348 -0.51 0.51 20.67
C VAL A 348 -1.28 -0.39 19.70
N ARG A 349 -0.58 -1.31 19.03
CA ARG A 349 -1.21 -2.28 18.12
C ARG A 349 -2.14 -3.24 18.85
N TYR A 350 -1.75 -3.70 20.04
CA TYR A 350 -2.58 -4.55 20.89
C TYR A 350 -3.83 -3.81 21.39
N ASP A 351 -3.69 -2.56 21.84
CA ASP A 351 -4.85 -1.77 22.28
C ASP A 351 -5.85 -1.54 21.12
N ARG A 352 -5.34 -1.29 19.91
CA ARG A 352 -6.17 -1.20 18.69
C ARG A 352 -6.83 -2.52 18.33
N TYR A 353 -6.13 -3.64 18.55
CA TYR A 353 -6.67 -4.98 18.34
C TYR A 353 -7.86 -5.26 19.26
N LEU A 354 -7.74 -4.96 20.56
CA LEU A 354 -8.83 -5.12 21.54
C LEU A 354 -10.05 -4.26 21.18
N ARG A 355 -9.83 -3.00 20.79
CA ARG A 355 -10.93 -2.08 20.39
C ARG A 355 -11.66 -2.51 19.11
N ARG A 356 -11.00 -3.27 18.23
CA ARG A 356 -11.58 -3.72 16.96
C ARG A 356 -12.57 -4.87 17.11
N GLY A 357 -12.57 -5.58 18.26
CA GLY A 357 -13.43 -6.75 18.47
C GLY A 357 -13.13 -7.87 17.48
N ALA A 358 -11.85 -8.23 17.31
CA ALA A 358 -11.43 -9.19 16.30
C ALA A 358 -12.04 -10.61 16.49
N ARG A 359 -12.20 -11.35 15.38
CA ARG A 359 -12.83 -12.69 15.29
C ARG A 359 -12.25 -13.77 16.22
N LYS A 360 -11.04 -13.59 16.76
CA LYS A 360 -10.40 -14.50 17.70
C LYS A 360 -9.97 -13.65 18.91
N PRO A 361 -10.50 -13.86 20.12
CA PRO A 361 -10.04 -13.10 21.27
C PRO A 361 -8.67 -13.64 21.70
N LEU A 362 -7.59 -12.92 21.36
CA LEU A 362 -6.29 -13.15 22.01
C LEU A 362 -6.33 -12.49 23.38
N GLY A 363 -6.08 -13.27 24.45
CA GLY A 363 -6.28 -12.85 25.83
C GLY A 363 -5.09 -12.10 26.44
N SER A 364 -3.92 -12.16 25.81
CA SER A 364 -2.70 -11.54 26.31
C SER A 364 -1.85 -10.86 25.23
N LEU A 365 -1.01 -9.92 25.67
CA LEU A 365 -0.02 -9.25 24.81
C LEU A 365 0.96 -10.25 24.19
N ASP A 366 1.38 -11.26 24.95
CA ASP A 366 2.32 -12.28 24.51
C ASP A 366 1.73 -13.18 23.41
N GLU A 367 0.43 -13.51 23.53
CA GLU A 367 -0.29 -14.22 22.47
C GLU A 367 -0.40 -13.39 21.19
N PHE A 368 -0.66 -12.09 21.33
CA PHE A 368 -0.66 -11.16 20.21
C PHE A 368 0.72 -11.02 19.56
N GLU A 369 1.79 -11.01 20.35
CA GLU A 369 3.16 -10.98 19.84
C GLU A 369 3.53 -12.26 19.09
N ARG A 370 3.22 -13.44 19.64
CA ARG A 370 3.47 -14.73 18.98
C ARG A 370 2.70 -14.88 17.67
N GLU A 371 1.44 -14.45 17.62
CA GLU A 371 0.65 -14.47 16.39
C GLU A 371 1.21 -13.47 15.36
N ASN A 372 1.66 -12.30 15.81
CA ASN A 372 2.34 -11.34 14.95
C ASN A 372 3.65 -11.94 14.38
N GLU A 373 4.47 -12.62 15.20
CA GLU A 373 5.69 -13.32 14.78
C GLU A 373 5.43 -14.39 13.72
N ARG A 374 4.31 -15.13 13.79
CA ARG A 374 3.91 -16.06 12.74
C ARG A 374 3.62 -15.38 11.41
N GLN A 375 3.09 -14.15 11.41
CA GLN A 375 2.93 -13.38 10.17
C GLN A 375 4.26 -12.88 9.58
N HIS A 376 5.35 -12.88 10.35
CA HIS A 376 6.69 -12.51 9.90
C HIS A 376 7.44 -13.65 9.20
N THR A 377 6.92 -14.89 9.18
CA THR A 377 7.62 -16.08 8.65
C THR A 377 7.92 -16.00 7.16
N LEU A 378 7.11 -15.27 6.40
CA LEU A 378 7.29 -15.05 4.95
C LEU A 378 8.28 -13.93 4.64
N GLY A 379 8.85 -13.29 5.67
CA GLY A 379 10.08 -12.51 5.55
C GLY A 379 9.94 -11.03 5.18
N LEU A 380 8.86 -10.63 4.52
CA LEU A 380 8.71 -9.25 4.05
C LEU A 380 8.88 -8.20 5.16
N LEU A 381 8.22 -8.39 6.30
CA LEU A 381 8.23 -7.41 7.39
C LEU A 381 9.60 -7.26 8.07
N ARG A 382 10.51 -8.23 7.97
CA ARG A 382 11.87 -8.14 8.55
C ARG A 382 12.81 -7.29 7.70
N VAL A 383 12.47 -7.10 6.43
CA VAL A 383 13.23 -6.31 5.47
C VAL A 383 12.42 -5.16 4.86
N VAL A 384 11.19 -4.92 5.33
CA VAL A 384 10.30 -3.87 4.78
C VAL A 384 10.95 -2.50 4.83
N ASP A 385 11.72 -2.24 5.88
CA ASP A 385 12.48 -1.01 6.06
C ASP A 385 13.51 -0.75 4.97
N GLU A 386 13.95 -1.81 4.30
CA GLU A 386 14.92 -1.76 3.22
C GLU A 386 14.27 -1.73 1.84
N LEU A 387 12.96 -1.98 1.78
CA LEU A 387 12.16 -2.00 0.56
C LEU A 387 11.22 -0.80 0.46
N ALA A 388 10.85 -0.18 1.58
CA ALA A 388 9.92 0.94 1.64
C ALA A 388 10.53 2.23 1.08
N ASP A 389 9.70 3.02 0.41
CA ASP A 389 10.02 4.36 -0.07
C ASP A 389 9.65 5.42 0.99
N VAL A 390 8.58 5.18 1.73
CA VAL A 390 8.09 6.05 2.81
C VAL A 390 7.81 5.24 4.07
N ARG A 391 8.15 5.79 5.23
CA ARG A 391 7.81 5.24 6.55
C ARG A 391 6.86 6.17 7.27
N ILE A 392 5.82 5.59 7.88
CA ILE A 392 4.89 6.27 8.77
C ILE A 392 4.99 5.64 10.16
N SER A 393 5.29 6.45 11.16
CA SER A 393 5.20 6.09 12.58
C SER A 393 3.83 6.48 13.12
N ASN A 394 2.95 5.50 13.21
CA ASN A 394 1.56 5.66 13.60
C ASN A 394 1.37 5.44 15.10
N VAL A 395 1.76 6.44 15.90
CA VAL A 395 1.61 6.46 17.36
C VAL A 395 0.44 7.34 17.80
N GLY A 396 0.05 8.32 16.97
CA GLY A 396 -0.95 9.34 17.25
C GLY A 396 -2.41 8.87 17.14
N ASP A 397 -3.29 9.85 17.21
CA ASP A 397 -4.72 9.67 16.95
C ASP A 397 -5.04 9.58 15.45
N GLU A 398 -6.31 9.34 15.13
CA GLU A 398 -6.75 9.17 13.75
C GLU A 398 -6.54 10.43 12.90
N HIS A 399 -6.71 11.62 13.46
CA HIS A 399 -6.54 12.88 12.73
C HIS A 399 -5.06 13.15 12.42
N GLU A 400 -4.16 12.92 13.39
CA GLU A 400 -2.71 12.97 13.15
C GLU A 400 -2.31 11.98 12.05
N TYR A 401 -2.81 10.74 12.12
CA TYR A 401 -2.53 9.71 11.12
C TYR A 401 -3.04 10.09 9.73
N GLN A 402 -4.25 10.64 9.60
CA GLN A 402 -4.78 11.13 8.33
C GLN A 402 -3.89 12.25 7.73
N GLY A 403 -3.39 13.16 8.58
CA GLY A 403 -2.41 14.18 8.17
C GLY A 403 -1.11 13.56 7.64
N GLN A 404 -0.60 12.51 8.28
CA GLN A 404 0.57 11.77 7.81
C GLN A 404 0.31 11.13 6.43
N VAL A 405 -0.85 10.51 6.22
CA VAL A 405 -1.23 9.93 4.93
C VAL A 405 -1.34 10.99 3.83
N ALA A 406 -1.93 12.16 4.13
CA ALA A 406 -2.02 13.27 3.20
C ALA A 406 -0.64 13.79 2.75
N THR A 407 0.35 13.82 3.66
CA THR A 407 1.74 14.13 3.30
C THR A 407 2.34 13.09 2.36
N VAL A 408 2.08 11.79 2.58
CA VAL A 408 2.57 10.71 1.68
C VAL A 408 1.99 10.83 0.28
N LEU A 409 0.73 11.26 0.17
CA LEU A 409 0.04 11.52 -1.11
C LEU A 409 0.47 12.83 -1.79
N GLY A 410 1.31 13.65 -1.14
CA GLY A 410 1.71 14.96 -1.65
C GLY A 410 0.58 15.99 -1.68
N LEU A 411 -0.45 15.81 -0.85
CA LEU A 411 -1.60 16.71 -0.72
C LEU A 411 -1.36 17.80 0.33
N ASP A 412 -0.47 17.54 1.30
CA ASP A 412 0.04 18.54 2.25
C ASP A 412 1.56 18.69 2.07
N ASN A 413 2.01 19.91 1.76
CA ASN A 413 3.42 20.24 1.59
C ASN A 413 4.18 20.37 2.93
N ARG A 414 3.49 20.30 4.06
CA ARG A 414 4.11 20.32 5.39
C ARG A 414 4.66 18.92 5.73
N GLN A 415 5.87 18.90 6.27
CA GLN A 415 6.47 17.67 6.77
C GLN A 415 5.73 17.22 8.04
N ALA A 416 4.83 16.24 7.90
CA ALA A 416 4.10 15.68 9.02
C ALA A 416 5.04 14.93 9.97
N LYS A 417 4.85 15.13 11.28
CA LYS A 417 5.59 14.41 12.32
C LYS A 417 5.33 12.91 12.16
N GLY A 418 6.37 12.09 12.21
CA GLY A 418 6.27 10.64 12.06
C GLY A 418 6.25 10.15 10.60
N VAL A 419 6.26 11.04 9.60
CA VAL A 419 6.51 10.66 8.20
C VAL A 419 7.99 10.84 7.89
N SER A 420 8.63 9.83 7.32
CA SER A 420 10.03 9.90 6.90
C SER A 420 10.19 9.24 5.54
N LEU A 421 10.82 9.95 4.61
CA LEU A 421 11.34 9.32 3.40
C LEU A 421 12.42 8.35 3.81
N VAL A 422 12.29 7.09 3.39
CA VAL A 422 13.28 6.07 3.70
C VAL A 422 14.38 6.20 2.65
N GLY A 423 15.35 7.07 2.92
CA GLY A 423 16.63 7.03 2.22
C GLY A 423 17.27 5.68 2.52
N HIS A 424 17.51 4.85 1.50
CA HIS A 424 18.03 3.50 1.73
C HIS A 424 19.29 3.55 2.58
N ARG A 425 19.25 2.84 3.72
CA ARG A 425 20.42 2.61 4.56
C ARG A 425 21.27 1.45 4.06
N LEU A 426 20.75 0.61 3.16
CA LEU A 426 21.56 -0.38 2.46
C LEU A 426 22.45 0.26 1.40
N ASN A 427 23.57 0.83 1.85
CA ASN A 427 24.77 0.82 1.05
C ASN A 427 25.21 -0.66 0.94
N PRO A 428 25.19 -1.30 -0.26
CA PRO A 428 25.57 -2.70 -0.43
C PRO A 428 26.99 -3.00 0.03
N LYS A 429 27.89 -2.00 0.06
CA LYS A 429 29.24 -2.12 0.63
C LYS A 429 29.22 -2.20 2.16
N ARG A 430 28.25 -1.57 2.82
CA ARG A 430 28.12 -1.56 4.29
C ARG A 430 27.24 -2.71 4.80
N SER A 431 26.23 -3.11 4.04
CA SER A 431 25.33 -4.20 4.39
C SER A 431 26.06 -5.53 4.48
N GLN A 432 26.22 -6.04 5.69
CA GLN A 432 26.76 -7.37 5.90
C GLN A 432 25.79 -8.44 5.32
N LEU A 433 24.47 -8.21 5.43
CA LEU A 433 23.44 -9.16 5.04
C LEU A 433 23.45 -9.37 3.53
N TYR A 434 23.36 -8.27 2.78
CA TYR A 434 23.43 -8.30 1.32
C TYR A 434 24.72 -8.97 0.84
N ARG A 435 25.88 -8.62 1.41
CA ARG A 435 27.17 -9.22 1.02
C ARG A 435 27.22 -10.73 1.25
N SER A 436 26.66 -11.18 2.36
CA SER A 436 26.64 -12.61 2.70
C SER A 436 25.70 -13.38 1.77
N LEU A 437 24.50 -12.85 1.53
CA LEU A 437 23.54 -13.44 0.59
C LEU A 437 24.09 -13.41 -0.85
N ALA A 438 24.75 -12.34 -1.29
CA ALA A 438 25.34 -12.24 -2.61
C ALA A 438 26.44 -13.29 -2.86
N VAL A 439 27.22 -13.64 -1.83
CA VAL A 439 28.19 -14.74 -1.90
C VAL A 439 27.48 -16.08 -2.04
N LEU A 440 26.45 -16.34 -1.24
CA LEU A 440 25.65 -17.57 -1.32
C LEU A 440 25.01 -17.74 -2.70
N ARG A 441 24.36 -16.70 -3.21
CA ARG A 441 23.79 -16.66 -4.57
C ARG A 441 24.83 -16.94 -5.65
N LYS A 442 26.00 -16.30 -5.56
CA LYS A 442 27.09 -16.49 -6.53
C LYS A 442 27.61 -17.93 -6.50
N ALA A 443 27.66 -18.57 -5.33
CA ALA A 443 28.14 -19.93 -5.19
C ALA A 443 27.13 -20.97 -5.70
N GLY A 444 25.83 -20.71 -5.58
CA GLY A 444 24.76 -21.62 -6.04
C GLY A 444 24.75 -22.96 -5.31
N ARG A 445 25.35 -23.03 -4.11
CA ARG A 445 25.40 -24.23 -3.25
C ARG A 445 25.48 -23.81 -1.78
N PRO A 446 25.14 -24.71 -0.83
CA PRO A 446 25.37 -24.44 0.59
C PRO A 446 26.86 -24.18 0.90
N LEU A 447 27.12 -23.14 1.71
CA LEU A 447 28.46 -22.73 2.12
C LEU A 447 28.57 -22.66 3.65
N THR A 448 29.73 -23.05 4.16
CA THR A 448 30.10 -22.75 5.55
C THR A 448 30.35 -21.26 5.75
N THR A 449 30.24 -20.79 7.00
CA THR A 449 30.49 -19.37 7.33
C THR A 449 31.92 -18.92 7.01
N GLN A 450 32.88 -19.85 7.03
CA GLN A 450 34.27 -19.63 6.65
C GLN A 450 34.44 -19.52 5.13
N GLU A 451 33.78 -20.37 4.35
CA GLU A 451 33.74 -20.25 2.88
C GLU A 451 33.11 -18.92 2.45
N ILE A 452 32.02 -18.50 3.11
CA ILE A 452 31.37 -17.21 2.86
C ILE A 452 32.35 -16.05 3.09
N GLU A 453 33.07 -16.05 4.22
CA GLU A 453 34.10 -15.04 4.52
C GLU A 453 35.23 -15.04 3.47
N ALA A 454 35.71 -16.21 3.06
CA ALA A 454 36.82 -16.34 2.11
C ALA A 454 36.45 -15.88 0.69
N MET A 455 35.20 -16.03 0.28
CA MET A 455 34.72 -15.62 -1.05
C MET A 455 34.38 -14.13 -1.15
N MET A 456 34.45 -13.36 -0.06
CA MET A 456 34.26 -11.92 -0.09
C MET A 456 35.50 -11.19 -0.62
N PRO A 457 35.36 -10.22 -1.56
CA PRO A 457 36.49 -9.52 -2.19
C PRO A 457 37.52 -8.94 -1.20
N ASP A 458 37.06 -8.44 -0.04
CA ASP A 458 37.90 -7.79 0.97
C ASP A 458 37.85 -8.46 2.37
N ARG A 459 37.36 -9.72 2.48
CA ARG A 459 37.04 -10.37 3.78
C ARG A 459 36.24 -9.48 4.73
N SER A 460 35.37 -8.70 4.13
CA SER A 460 34.75 -7.54 4.77
C SER A 460 33.73 -7.88 5.87
N VAL A 461 33.37 -9.16 6.02
CA VAL A 461 32.52 -9.71 7.08
C VAL A 461 33.16 -11.00 7.60
N ARG A 462 33.51 -11.04 8.90
CA ARG A 462 34.07 -12.24 9.55
C ARG A 462 33.02 -13.33 9.72
N HIS A 463 33.40 -14.60 9.68
CA HIS A 463 32.50 -15.77 9.79
C HIS A 463 31.54 -15.72 10.99
N ASN A 464 31.99 -15.25 12.16
CA ASN A 464 31.13 -15.12 13.35
C ASN A 464 29.99 -14.10 13.14
N ASN A 465 30.26 -13.02 12.40
CA ASN A 465 29.25 -12.03 12.06
C ASN A 465 28.31 -12.56 10.98
N VAL A 466 28.81 -13.35 10.02
CA VAL A 466 27.98 -14.04 9.03
C VAL A 466 26.96 -14.93 9.73
N ASN A 467 27.39 -15.79 10.67
CA ASN A 467 26.51 -16.67 11.44
C ASN A 467 25.44 -15.87 12.21
N LYS A 468 25.89 -14.90 13.03
CA LYS A 468 25.00 -14.08 13.88
C LYS A 468 23.90 -13.39 13.06
N MET A 469 24.26 -12.95 11.86
CA MET A 469 23.37 -12.23 10.98
C MET A 469 22.43 -13.15 10.20
N LEU A 470 22.94 -14.17 9.50
CA LEU A 470 22.08 -15.07 8.72
C LEU A 470 21.10 -15.82 9.62
N LYS A 471 21.50 -16.17 10.85
CA LYS A 471 20.60 -16.74 11.87
C LYS A 471 19.42 -15.80 12.22
N ARG A 472 19.57 -14.49 12.05
CA ARG A 472 18.50 -13.51 12.30
C ARG A 472 17.47 -13.44 11.17
N TYR A 473 17.79 -13.97 9.99
CA TYR A 473 16.95 -13.93 8.79
C TYR A 473 16.83 -15.35 8.17
N PRO A 474 16.27 -16.33 8.89
CA PRO A 474 16.14 -17.71 8.40
C PRO A 474 15.33 -17.83 7.10
N GLU A 475 14.43 -16.89 6.85
CA GLU A 475 13.66 -16.77 5.62
C GLU A 475 14.52 -16.43 4.39
N LEU A 476 15.68 -15.78 4.56
CA LEU A 476 16.56 -15.36 3.46
C LEU A 476 17.69 -16.38 3.22
N ALA A 477 18.07 -17.12 4.26
CA ALA A 477 19.10 -18.14 4.20
C ALA A 477 18.77 -19.34 5.10
N LEU A 478 18.58 -20.50 4.48
CA LEU A 478 18.36 -21.77 5.16
C LEU A 478 19.63 -22.22 5.87
N ARG A 479 19.44 -22.70 7.09
CA ARG A 479 20.50 -23.16 7.97
C ARG A 479 20.52 -24.69 7.96
N HIS A 480 21.63 -25.26 7.52
CA HIS A 480 21.85 -26.71 7.49
C HIS A 480 22.78 -27.10 8.64
N GLU A 481 22.25 -27.83 9.63
CA GLU A 481 23.01 -28.40 10.74
C GLU A 481 22.94 -29.93 10.65
N SER A 482 24.10 -30.59 10.54
CA SER A 482 24.23 -32.04 10.63
C SER A 482 25.21 -32.37 11.76
N PRO A 483 24.99 -33.43 12.55
CA PRO A 483 25.88 -33.80 13.66
C PRO A 483 27.36 -33.96 13.26
N ASP A 484 27.60 -34.37 12.02
CA ASP A 484 28.92 -34.69 11.48
C ASP A 484 29.47 -33.66 10.47
N GLU A 485 28.72 -32.58 10.18
CA GLU A 485 29.15 -31.55 9.22
C GLU A 485 29.27 -30.16 9.85
N ASN A 486 30.19 -29.36 9.30
CA ASN A 486 30.27 -27.95 9.62
C ASN A 486 28.98 -27.23 9.18
N LEU A 487 28.49 -26.33 10.05
CA LEU A 487 27.34 -25.46 9.79
C LEU A 487 27.41 -24.79 8.41
N LYS A 488 26.39 -25.04 7.57
CA LYS A 488 26.25 -24.44 6.24
C LYS A 488 25.00 -23.57 6.14
N TYR A 489 25.07 -22.61 5.23
CA TYR A 489 23.95 -21.76 4.84
C TYR A 489 23.70 -21.88 3.34
N GLU A 490 22.44 -21.84 2.95
CA GLU A 490 21.98 -21.82 1.56
C GLU A 490 21.01 -20.66 1.37
N ILE A 491 21.08 -19.96 0.25
CA ILE A 491 20.14 -18.87 -0.03
C ILE A 491 18.76 -19.42 -0.40
N THR A 492 17.70 -18.77 0.06
CA THR A 492 16.32 -19.10 -0.33
C THR A 492 15.87 -18.31 -1.55
N SER A 493 14.73 -18.67 -2.14
CA SER A 493 14.05 -17.85 -3.16
C SER A 493 13.77 -16.43 -2.66
N THR A 494 13.34 -16.28 -1.41
CA THR A 494 13.12 -14.97 -0.78
C THR A 494 14.42 -14.20 -0.57
N GLY A 495 15.52 -14.90 -0.27
CA GLY A 495 16.87 -14.34 -0.25
C GLY A 495 17.30 -13.81 -1.62
N ASP A 496 17.02 -14.56 -2.70
CA ASP A 496 17.27 -14.12 -4.07
C ASP A 496 16.41 -12.92 -4.46
N ALA A 497 15.11 -12.94 -4.13
CA ALA A 497 14.20 -11.82 -4.35
C ALA A 497 14.65 -10.56 -3.60
N PHE A 498 15.16 -10.71 -2.37
CA PHE A 498 15.76 -9.61 -1.61
C PHE A 498 16.97 -9.02 -2.34
N ILE A 499 17.92 -9.86 -2.81
CA ILE A 499 19.07 -9.36 -3.57
C ILE A 499 18.60 -8.64 -4.84
N ASP A 500 17.65 -9.22 -5.58
CA ASP A 500 17.14 -8.63 -6.82
C ASP A 500 16.43 -7.30 -6.57
N ALA A 501 15.68 -7.16 -5.48
CA ALA A 501 15.04 -5.90 -5.07
C ALA A 501 16.10 -4.80 -4.77
N ILE A 502 17.14 -5.14 -4.01
CA ILE A 502 18.25 -4.22 -3.70
C ILE A 502 19.04 -3.87 -4.95
N ASP A 503 19.34 -4.85 -5.80
CA ASP A 503 20.01 -4.63 -7.07
C ASP A 503 19.17 -3.80 -8.03
N ARG A 504 17.84 -3.97 -8.06
CA ARG A 504 16.95 -3.15 -8.89
C ARG A 504 17.03 -1.69 -8.49
N VAL A 505 16.98 -1.37 -7.20
CA VAL A 505 17.17 0.00 -6.71
C VAL A 505 18.50 0.59 -7.20
N ARG A 506 19.55 -0.22 -7.35
CA ARG A 506 20.83 0.19 -7.96
C ARG A 506 20.80 0.29 -9.49
N ARG A 507 19.99 -0.54 -10.15
CA ARG A 507 19.82 -0.61 -11.61
C ARG A 507 18.77 0.39 -12.13
N MET A 508 17.93 0.96 -11.26
CA MET A 508 17.00 2.04 -11.62
C MET A 508 17.82 3.14 -12.27
N GLY A 509 17.44 3.44 -13.51
CA GLY A 509 18.25 4.26 -14.37
C GLY A 509 18.48 5.63 -13.79
N VAL A 510 19.69 5.90 -13.26
CA VAL A 510 20.07 7.23 -12.78
C VAL A 510 20.06 8.14 -13.99
N ARG A 511 19.04 8.98 -14.17
CA ARG A 511 18.94 9.97 -15.27
C ARG A 511 18.95 11.36 -14.64
N ILE A 512 20.13 11.75 -14.16
CA ILE A 512 20.29 12.97 -13.38
C ILE A 512 20.92 14.06 -14.24
N SER A 513 20.49 15.30 -14.04
CA SER A 513 21.33 16.45 -14.32
C SER A 513 21.73 17.17 -13.04
N LEU A 514 23.04 17.40 -12.87
CA LEU A 514 23.61 18.12 -11.75
C LEU A 514 23.78 19.59 -12.14
N PHE A 515 23.12 20.42 -11.35
CA PHE A 515 23.13 21.88 -11.38
C PHE A 515 23.85 22.42 -10.15
N GLY A 516 24.27 23.67 -10.25
CA GLY A 516 25.06 24.37 -9.26
C GLY A 516 26.08 25.29 -9.93
N PRO A 517 26.47 26.40 -9.30
CA PRO A 517 27.51 27.26 -9.83
C PRO A 517 28.84 26.49 -10.04
N PRO A 518 29.75 26.99 -10.89
CA PRO A 518 31.11 26.44 -10.99
C PRO A 518 31.73 26.36 -9.58
N GLY A 519 32.33 25.23 -9.19
CA GLY A 519 32.88 25.08 -7.83
C GLY A 519 31.90 24.55 -6.78
N ALA A 520 30.63 24.32 -7.11
CA ALA A 520 29.63 23.78 -6.18
C ALA A 520 29.86 22.32 -5.73
N GLY A 521 30.82 21.60 -6.35
CA GLY A 521 31.10 20.19 -6.01
C GLY A 521 30.39 19.16 -6.90
N LYS A 522 29.75 19.59 -8.01
CA LYS A 522 29.04 18.69 -8.95
C LYS A 522 29.84 17.45 -9.37
N GLY A 523 31.09 17.63 -9.79
CA GLY A 523 31.95 16.51 -10.21
C GLY A 523 32.28 15.52 -9.08
N VAL A 524 32.32 15.97 -7.82
CA VAL A 524 32.51 15.09 -6.65
C VAL A 524 31.25 14.26 -6.43
N VAL A 525 30.07 14.92 -6.40
CA VAL A 525 28.78 14.24 -6.28
C VAL A 525 28.54 13.26 -7.44
N ALA A 526 28.90 13.64 -8.67
CA ALA A 526 28.85 12.76 -9.82
C ALA A 526 29.76 11.54 -9.66
N GLY A 527 31.00 11.75 -9.22
CA GLY A 527 31.95 10.68 -8.94
C GLY A 527 31.39 9.66 -7.95
N GLU A 528 30.80 10.14 -6.85
CA GLU A 528 30.15 9.29 -5.85
C GLU A 528 28.90 8.57 -6.39
N LEU A 529 28.04 9.27 -7.15
CA LEU A 529 26.87 8.64 -7.82
C LEU A 529 27.27 7.52 -8.78
N LEU A 530 28.44 7.64 -9.39
CA LEU A 530 28.94 6.73 -10.42
C LEU A 530 29.88 5.65 -9.88
N ALA A 531 30.39 5.79 -8.64
CA ALA A 531 31.35 4.88 -8.04
C ALA A 531 30.87 3.42 -8.00
N ASP A 532 29.55 3.20 -7.95
CA ASP A 532 28.93 1.87 -7.86
C ASP A 532 28.06 1.47 -9.06
N ALA A 533 27.89 2.37 -10.03
CA ALA A 533 26.99 2.17 -11.16
C ALA A 533 27.76 1.69 -12.40
N ARG A 534 27.93 0.36 -12.53
CA ARG A 534 28.72 -0.28 -13.60
C ARG A 534 28.23 -0.03 -15.05
N HIS A 535 27.17 0.74 -15.26
CA HIS A 535 26.59 1.02 -16.58
C HIS A 535 26.07 2.47 -16.75
N SER A 536 26.52 3.41 -15.91
CA SER A 536 26.09 4.82 -16.01
C SER A 536 27.05 5.65 -16.86
N ARG A 537 26.50 6.44 -17.79
CA ARG A 537 27.27 7.38 -18.62
C ARG A 537 27.41 8.72 -17.90
N TYR A 538 28.65 9.13 -17.62
CA TYR A 538 28.91 10.50 -17.17
C TYR A 538 29.11 11.42 -18.35
N VAL A 539 28.41 12.55 -18.39
CA VAL A 539 28.55 13.56 -19.45
C VAL A 539 28.82 14.91 -18.83
N ALA A 540 30.10 15.28 -18.73
CA ALA A 540 30.52 16.62 -18.36
C ALA A 540 30.70 17.48 -19.61
N THR A 541 29.64 18.21 -20.01
CA THR A 541 29.66 19.00 -21.26
C THR A 541 30.80 20.01 -21.29
N GLY A 542 31.19 20.56 -20.13
CA GLY A 542 32.35 21.45 -20.03
C GLY A 542 33.67 20.80 -20.42
N ASP A 543 33.89 19.51 -20.10
CA ASP A 543 35.11 18.79 -20.50
C ASP A 543 35.08 18.47 -22.00
N HIS A 544 33.93 18.08 -22.54
CA HIS A 544 33.75 17.87 -23.98
C HIS A 544 34.00 19.14 -24.78
N PHE A 545 33.48 20.30 -24.34
CA PHE A 545 33.75 21.58 -25.01
C PHE A 545 35.20 22.03 -24.89
N ARG A 546 35.88 21.76 -23.76
CA ARG A 546 37.33 22.03 -23.62
C ARG A 546 38.16 21.16 -24.57
N ALA A 547 37.78 19.90 -24.76
CA ALA A 547 38.43 19.02 -25.72
C ALA A 547 38.18 19.49 -27.17
N LEU A 548 36.93 19.84 -27.50
CA LEU A 548 36.55 20.38 -28.80
C LEU A 548 37.30 21.69 -29.13
N ALA A 549 37.45 22.59 -28.15
CA ALA A 549 38.19 23.84 -28.29
C ALA A 549 39.69 23.66 -28.62
N LYS A 550 40.25 22.47 -28.35
CA LYS A 550 41.65 22.12 -28.64
C LYS A 550 41.80 21.22 -29.87
N SER A 551 40.70 20.91 -30.57
CA SER A 551 40.69 20.03 -31.73
C SER A 551 40.75 20.81 -33.04
N ASP A 552 40.99 20.10 -34.15
CA ASP A 552 40.96 20.65 -35.51
C ASP A 552 39.52 20.80 -36.08
N ASP A 553 38.48 20.69 -35.24
CA ASP A 553 37.09 20.87 -35.67
C ASP A 553 36.82 22.35 -36.07
N PRO A 554 36.12 22.63 -37.19
CA PRO A 554 35.78 23.99 -37.60
C PRO A 554 35.04 24.82 -36.53
N ARG A 555 34.35 24.16 -35.60
CA ARG A 555 33.61 24.79 -34.48
C ARG A 555 34.52 25.14 -33.29
N ALA A 556 35.77 24.66 -33.26
CA ALA A 556 36.70 24.83 -32.13
C ALA A 556 36.92 26.30 -31.75
N ALA A 557 37.09 27.18 -32.74
CA ALA A 557 37.30 28.61 -32.51
C ALA A 557 36.11 29.28 -31.78
N VAL A 558 34.88 28.94 -32.17
CA VAL A 558 33.65 29.46 -31.55
C VAL A 558 33.52 28.97 -30.11
N VAL A 559 33.83 27.69 -29.88
CA VAL A 559 33.78 27.09 -28.54
C VAL A 559 34.87 27.68 -27.63
N ALA A 560 36.08 27.85 -28.14
CA ALA A 560 37.20 28.46 -27.42
C ALA A 560 36.89 29.90 -26.98
N ALA A 561 36.30 30.71 -27.88
CA ALA A 561 35.88 32.07 -27.56
C ALA A 561 34.81 32.09 -26.46
N ALA A 562 33.77 31.26 -26.59
CA ALA A 562 32.71 31.18 -25.58
C ALA A 562 33.24 30.80 -24.19
N LEU A 563 34.16 29.81 -24.12
CA LEU A 563 34.77 29.38 -22.86
C LEU A 563 35.62 30.49 -22.22
N ARG A 564 36.43 31.21 -23.01
CA ARG A 564 37.31 32.29 -22.53
C ARG A 564 36.54 33.46 -21.96
N GLU A 565 35.39 33.77 -22.54
CA GLU A 565 34.51 34.87 -22.15
C GLU A 565 33.46 34.47 -21.09
N GLY A 566 33.44 33.20 -20.68
CA GLY A 566 32.44 32.70 -19.73
C GLY A 566 31.01 32.68 -20.28
N ARG A 567 30.83 32.71 -21.61
CA ARG A 567 29.53 32.63 -22.29
C ARG A 567 29.10 31.18 -22.54
N LEU A 568 27.84 30.98 -22.93
CA LEU A 568 27.34 29.67 -23.34
C LEU A 568 27.69 29.37 -24.80
N VAL A 569 27.99 28.11 -25.07
CA VAL A 569 28.18 27.59 -26.43
C VAL A 569 26.81 27.57 -27.15
N PRO A 570 26.73 27.92 -28.45
CA PRO A 570 25.48 27.91 -29.21
C PRO A 570 24.74 26.56 -29.19
N LEU A 571 23.41 26.59 -29.09
CA LEU A 571 22.53 25.43 -28.95
C LEU A 571 22.82 24.30 -29.95
N ARG A 572 22.98 24.65 -31.24
CA ARG A 572 23.24 23.66 -32.30
C ARG A 572 24.51 22.84 -32.03
N ILE A 573 25.60 23.51 -31.66
CA ILE A 573 26.89 22.86 -31.33
C ILE A 573 26.73 21.98 -30.09
N VAL A 574 25.97 22.46 -29.09
CA VAL A 574 25.68 21.69 -27.87
C VAL A 574 24.93 20.40 -28.21
N MET A 575 23.86 20.47 -28.99
CA MET A 575 23.05 19.31 -29.36
C MET A 575 23.81 18.33 -30.26
N ASP A 576 24.64 18.82 -31.18
CA ASP A 576 25.51 17.97 -32.01
C ASP A 576 26.50 17.17 -31.15
N GLU A 577 27.13 17.81 -30.16
CA GLU A 577 28.04 17.11 -29.25
C GLU A 577 27.30 16.12 -28.34
N ILE A 578 26.12 16.47 -27.83
CA ILE A 578 25.28 15.55 -27.05
C ILE A 578 24.91 14.32 -27.89
N ALA A 579 24.48 14.51 -29.15
CA ALA A 579 24.14 13.42 -30.06
C ALA A 579 25.34 12.51 -30.33
N LYS A 580 26.54 13.09 -30.53
CA LYS A 580 27.80 12.36 -30.69
C LYS A 580 28.16 11.52 -29.46
N ILE A 581 28.01 12.09 -28.26
CA ILE A 581 28.26 11.41 -26.98
C ILE A 581 27.26 10.27 -26.75
N TRP A 582 26.00 10.47 -27.15
CA TRP A 582 24.96 9.44 -27.01
C TRP A 582 25.18 8.26 -27.94
N GLY A 583 25.61 8.53 -29.19
CA GLY A 583 25.86 7.52 -30.21
C GLY A 583 24.63 6.65 -30.52
N ARG A 584 24.86 5.38 -30.85
CA ARG A 584 23.79 4.38 -31.10
C ARG A 584 23.34 3.64 -29.84
N SER A 585 24.10 3.72 -28.74
CA SER A 585 23.81 2.98 -27.51
C SER A 585 22.79 3.72 -26.64
N ARG A 586 21.69 3.04 -26.32
CA ARG A 586 20.75 3.50 -25.29
C ARG A 586 21.46 3.45 -23.93
N ALA A 587 21.56 4.59 -23.25
CA ALA A 587 22.06 4.61 -21.88
C ALA A 587 20.88 4.52 -20.93
N ARG A 588 20.73 3.36 -20.26
CA ARG A 588 19.73 3.21 -19.19
C ARG A 588 20.02 4.12 -18.00
N SER A 589 21.23 4.64 -17.85
CA SER A 589 21.63 5.57 -16.79
C SER A 589 22.66 6.56 -17.31
N PHE A 590 22.48 7.84 -16.99
CA PHE A 590 23.42 8.91 -17.22
C PHE A 590 23.37 10.01 -16.16
N VAL A 591 24.52 10.62 -15.89
CA VAL A 591 24.64 11.83 -15.06
C VAL A 591 25.20 12.94 -15.95
N LEU A 592 24.41 13.99 -16.15
CA LEU A 592 24.81 15.19 -16.88
C LEU A 592 25.40 16.20 -15.89
N ASP A 593 26.63 16.69 -16.13
CA ASP A 593 27.20 17.80 -15.39
C ASP A 593 27.18 19.06 -16.26
N GLY A 594 26.35 20.02 -15.85
CA GLY A 594 26.28 21.34 -16.47
C GLY A 594 25.56 21.38 -17.81
N PHE A 595 24.59 20.48 -18.04
CA PHE A 595 23.65 20.52 -19.16
C PHE A 595 22.29 19.91 -18.73
N PRO A 596 21.14 20.50 -19.11
CA PRO A 596 20.98 21.72 -19.91
C PRO A 596 21.33 23.01 -19.13
N ARG A 597 21.58 24.11 -19.83
CA ARG A 597 21.86 25.44 -19.24
C ARG A 597 20.84 26.52 -19.63
N THR A 598 20.04 26.27 -20.66
CA THR A 598 18.91 27.12 -21.09
C THR A 598 17.64 26.27 -21.24
N VAL A 599 16.47 26.91 -21.25
CA VAL A 599 15.19 26.21 -21.38
C VAL A 599 15.07 25.55 -22.76
N GLU A 600 15.62 26.16 -23.79
CA GLU A 600 15.69 25.61 -25.14
C GLU A 600 16.53 24.34 -25.17
N GLN A 601 17.69 24.32 -24.50
CA GLN A 601 18.50 23.11 -24.35
C GLN A 601 17.74 21.98 -23.63
N ALA A 602 16.97 22.33 -22.59
CA ALA A 602 16.15 21.35 -21.86
C ALA A 602 15.09 20.72 -22.78
N LYS A 603 14.34 21.54 -23.51
CA LYS A 603 13.30 21.08 -24.46
C LYS A 603 13.88 20.22 -25.58
N GLU A 604 14.97 20.65 -26.20
CA GLU A 604 15.65 19.90 -27.26
C GLU A 604 16.17 18.56 -26.77
N PHE A 605 16.68 18.49 -25.53
CA PHE A 605 17.15 17.23 -24.95
C PHE A 605 16.01 16.25 -24.67
N GLU A 606 14.89 16.74 -24.12
CA GLU A 606 13.70 15.90 -23.90
C GLU A 606 13.16 15.38 -25.23
N TYR A 607 13.09 16.22 -26.27
CA TYR A 607 12.72 15.81 -27.62
C TYR A 607 13.70 14.78 -28.20
N PHE A 608 15.00 15.00 -28.02
CA PHE A 608 16.04 14.06 -28.46
C PHE A 608 15.87 12.68 -27.81
N LEU A 609 15.61 12.61 -26.50
CA LEU A 609 15.33 11.35 -25.80
C LEU A 609 14.05 10.68 -26.32
N ALA A 610 12.97 11.45 -26.44
CA ALA A 610 11.68 10.95 -26.91
C ALA A 610 11.76 10.38 -28.34
N SER A 611 12.47 11.06 -29.25
CA SER A 611 12.67 10.62 -30.65
C SER A 611 13.37 9.25 -30.76
N ARG A 612 14.06 8.83 -29.71
CA ARG A 612 14.79 7.54 -29.63
C ARG A 612 14.02 6.46 -28.86
N GLY A 613 12.83 6.79 -28.37
CA GLY A 613 12.07 5.97 -27.43
C GLY A 613 12.77 5.80 -26.08
N GLU A 614 13.62 6.76 -25.70
CA GLU A 614 14.27 6.81 -24.38
C GLU A 614 13.40 7.61 -23.41
N ALA A 615 13.40 7.20 -22.14
CA ALA A 615 12.61 7.86 -21.11
C ALA A 615 13.22 9.23 -20.75
N PRO A 616 12.43 10.23 -20.33
CA PRO A 616 12.86 11.63 -20.18
C PRO A 616 13.93 11.84 -19.09
N LEU A 617 14.42 13.07 -18.91
CA LEU A 617 15.30 13.35 -17.77
C LEU A 617 14.57 13.05 -16.44
N GLY A 618 15.21 12.31 -15.53
CA GLY A 618 14.58 11.84 -14.29
C GLY A 618 14.56 12.91 -13.21
N LEU A 619 15.74 13.42 -12.84
CA LEU A 619 15.90 14.35 -11.73
C LEU A 619 16.94 15.43 -12.06
N VAL A 620 16.63 16.66 -11.68
CA VAL A 620 17.55 17.79 -11.70
C VAL A 620 17.93 18.13 -10.27
N VAL A 621 19.22 18.07 -9.96
CA VAL A 621 19.74 18.33 -8.62
C VAL A 621 20.49 19.64 -8.62
N ASN A 622 20.00 20.66 -7.91
CA ASN A 622 20.68 21.94 -7.75
C ASN A 622 21.48 21.97 -6.45
N LEU A 623 22.81 22.04 -6.56
CA LEU A 623 23.69 22.27 -5.41
C LEU A 623 23.77 23.77 -5.11
N VAL A 624 23.13 24.18 -4.03
CA VAL A 624 23.13 25.56 -3.54
C VAL A 624 24.35 25.76 -2.67
N VAL A 625 25.20 26.72 -3.03
CA VAL A 625 26.42 27.07 -2.29
C VAL A 625 26.58 28.59 -2.30
N PRO A 626 26.90 29.23 -1.16
CA PRO A 626 27.17 30.66 -1.09
C PRO A 626 28.30 31.11 -2.03
N THR A 627 28.16 32.32 -2.59
CA THR A 627 29.09 32.86 -3.60
C THR A 627 30.53 32.97 -3.09
N ASP A 628 30.72 33.41 -1.86
CA ASP A 628 32.01 33.52 -1.19
C ASP A 628 32.70 32.15 -1.06
N VAL A 629 31.95 31.10 -0.70
CA VAL A 629 32.45 29.72 -0.66
C VAL A 629 32.84 29.23 -2.06
N ILE A 630 32.05 29.59 -3.08
CA ILE A 630 32.36 29.25 -4.48
C ILE A 630 33.67 29.91 -4.95
N GLU A 631 33.84 31.20 -4.70
CA GLU A 631 35.05 31.93 -5.07
C GLU A 631 36.29 31.31 -4.41
N GLN A 632 36.21 30.96 -3.13
CA GLN A 632 37.28 30.27 -2.40
C GLN A 632 37.59 28.90 -3.03
N ARG A 633 36.57 28.08 -3.31
CA ARG A 633 36.73 26.75 -3.93
C ARG A 633 37.38 26.83 -5.31
N LEU A 634 37.02 27.83 -6.11
CA LEU A 634 37.58 28.02 -7.46
C LEU A 634 39.02 28.54 -7.41
N ALA A 635 39.33 29.48 -6.52
CA ALA A 635 40.69 29.99 -6.34
C ALA A 635 41.69 28.88 -5.93
N GLY A 636 41.22 27.94 -5.11
CA GLY A 636 42.00 26.81 -4.63
C GLY A 636 42.04 25.59 -5.55
N ARG A 637 41.22 25.54 -6.61
CA ARG A 637 41.14 24.38 -7.51
C ARG A 637 42.44 24.17 -8.30
N ARG A 638 42.84 22.90 -8.43
CA ARG A 638 43.91 22.44 -9.30
C ARG A 638 43.41 21.30 -10.16
N VAL A 639 43.80 21.23 -11.42
CA VAL A 639 43.34 20.22 -12.37
C VAL A 639 44.55 19.64 -13.08
N CYS A 640 44.62 18.31 -13.16
CA CYS A 640 45.66 17.64 -13.93
C CYS A 640 45.49 17.92 -15.41
N GLU A 641 46.55 18.42 -16.05
CA GLU A 641 46.55 18.75 -17.49
C GLU A 641 46.45 17.50 -18.36
N THR A 642 46.90 16.35 -17.86
CA THR A 642 46.91 15.08 -18.59
C THR A 642 45.60 14.30 -18.42
N CYS A 643 45.18 14.02 -17.18
CA CYS A 643 44.07 13.11 -16.90
C CYS A 643 42.79 13.80 -16.39
N GLY A 644 42.82 15.12 -16.18
CA GLY A 644 41.65 15.90 -15.75
C GLY A 644 41.26 15.74 -14.28
N SER A 645 42.00 14.96 -13.48
CA SER A 645 41.75 14.82 -12.03
C SER A 645 41.73 16.18 -11.33
N VAL A 646 40.74 16.39 -10.47
CA VAL A 646 40.51 17.66 -9.76
C VAL A 646 40.97 17.57 -8.31
N TYR A 647 41.73 18.57 -7.90
CA TYR A 647 42.32 18.76 -6.59
C TYR A 647 41.94 20.13 -6.03
N HIS A 648 42.15 20.32 -4.74
CA HIS A 648 42.02 21.62 -4.09
C HIS A 648 43.14 21.79 -3.07
N VAL A 649 43.80 22.95 -3.08
CA VAL A 649 45.00 23.21 -2.25
C VAL A 649 44.83 22.88 -0.76
N THR A 650 43.63 23.08 -0.19
CA THR A 650 43.30 22.75 1.21
C THR A 650 42.31 21.58 1.38
N LEU A 651 41.17 21.63 0.68
CA LEU A 651 40.09 20.63 0.84
C LEU A 651 40.43 19.22 0.32
N ARG A 652 41.30 19.12 -0.69
CA ARG A 652 41.72 17.85 -1.29
C ARG A 652 43.12 18.03 -1.91
N PRO A 653 44.16 18.21 -1.08
CA PRO A 653 45.51 18.42 -1.57
C PRO A 653 46.01 17.13 -2.25
N PRO A 654 46.84 17.24 -3.31
CA PRO A 654 47.56 16.08 -3.82
C PRO A 654 48.57 15.59 -2.78
N GLU A 655 48.99 14.33 -2.87
CA GLU A 655 50.04 13.77 -2.01
C GLU A 655 51.36 14.54 -2.18
N LYS A 656 51.64 14.94 -3.43
CA LYS A 656 52.78 15.80 -3.79
C LYS A 656 52.30 17.10 -4.42
N PRO A 657 52.66 18.27 -3.88
CA PRO A 657 52.28 19.56 -4.47
C PRO A 657 52.62 19.64 -5.96
N GLY A 658 51.65 20.06 -6.78
CA GLY A 658 51.82 20.21 -8.23
C GLY A 658 51.78 18.92 -9.05
N THR A 659 51.70 17.74 -8.40
CA THR A 659 51.74 16.43 -9.09
C THR A 659 50.42 15.70 -8.90
N CYS A 660 49.89 15.09 -9.97
CA CYS A 660 48.67 14.29 -9.90
C CYS A 660 48.95 12.90 -9.31
N ASP A 661 48.28 12.53 -8.23
CA ASP A 661 48.45 11.20 -7.61
C ASP A 661 48.06 10.06 -8.57
N ARG A 662 47.14 10.30 -9.50
CA ARG A 662 46.62 9.28 -10.43
C ARG A 662 47.57 8.96 -11.59
N CYS A 663 48.12 9.97 -12.24
CA CYS A 663 48.92 9.77 -13.47
C CYS A 663 50.30 10.44 -13.43
N GLN A 664 50.67 11.02 -12.27
CA GLN A 664 51.92 11.74 -12.06
C GLN A 664 52.13 12.98 -12.97
N GLY A 665 51.09 13.43 -13.67
CA GLY A 665 51.13 14.63 -14.52
C GLY A 665 51.01 15.94 -13.73
N THR A 666 51.27 17.07 -14.40
CA THR A 666 51.27 18.41 -13.81
C THR A 666 49.86 18.89 -13.45
N LEU A 667 49.74 19.53 -12.28
CA LEU A 667 48.52 20.18 -11.82
C LEU A 667 48.55 21.69 -12.09
N GLY A 668 47.61 22.16 -12.92
CA GLY A 668 47.46 23.57 -13.28
C GLY A 668 46.16 24.20 -12.75
N LYS A 669 46.01 25.52 -12.95
CA LYS A 669 44.71 26.21 -12.84
C LYS A 669 44.05 26.23 -14.23
N ARG A 670 42.72 26.29 -14.28
CA ARG A 670 42.03 26.48 -15.57
C ARG A 670 42.00 27.96 -15.94
N ASP A 671 42.04 28.26 -17.22
CA ASP A 671 41.96 29.63 -17.73
C ASP A 671 40.63 30.33 -17.35
N ASP A 672 39.56 29.55 -17.20
CA ASP A 672 38.22 30.00 -16.82
C ASP A 672 37.99 30.10 -15.29
N ASP A 673 39.05 29.97 -14.48
CA ASP A 673 39.08 30.17 -13.03
C ASP A 673 39.67 31.54 -12.61
N ARG A 674 39.76 32.49 -13.54
CA ARG A 674 40.14 33.87 -13.25
C ARG A 674 38.99 34.63 -12.57
N PRO A 675 39.24 35.54 -11.60
CA PRO A 675 38.18 36.21 -10.84
C PRO A 675 37.11 36.91 -11.69
N ASP A 676 37.51 37.61 -12.75
CA ASP A 676 36.60 38.30 -13.67
C ASP A 676 35.70 37.31 -14.45
N VAL A 677 36.29 36.20 -14.91
CA VAL A 677 35.56 35.13 -15.61
C VAL A 677 34.62 34.38 -14.65
N ILE A 678 35.04 34.16 -13.40
CA ILE A 678 34.20 33.54 -12.37
C ILE A 678 32.94 34.37 -12.14
N ARG A 679 33.06 35.68 -11.95
CA ARG A 679 31.91 36.58 -11.77
C ARG A 679 30.97 36.53 -12.96
N GLN A 680 31.50 36.55 -14.18
CA GLN A 680 30.69 36.44 -15.40
C GLN A 680 29.94 35.10 -15.45
N ARG A 681 30.60 33.99 -15.11
CA ARG A 681 29.96 32.67 -15.07
C ARG A 681 28.88 32.58 -13.99
N LEU A 682 29.09 33.22 -12.84
CA LEU A 682 28.08 33.31 -11.79
C LEU A 682 26.87 34.14 -12.24
N ALA A 683 27.08 35.25 -12.94
CA ALA A 683 26.00 36.07 -13.51
C ALA A 683 25.20 35.33 -14.59
N VAL A 684 25.89 34.61 -15.49
CA VAL A 684 25.26 33.77 -16.51
C VAL A 684 24.48 32.62 -15.86
N TYR A 685 25.04 32.00 -14.82
CA TYR A 685 24.35 30.97 -14.04
C TYR A 685 23.06 31.54 -13.39
N ALA A 686 23.17 32.67 -12.69
CA ALA A 686 22.04 33.29 -12.01
C ALA A 686 20.90 33.70 -12.97
N SER A 687 21.24 34.16 -14.19
CA SER A 687 20.25 34.61 -15.17
C SER A 687 19.63 33.47 -15.98
N GLN A 688 20.43 32.55 -16.52
CA GLN A 688 19.95 31.52 -17.44
C GLN A 688 19.62 30.21 -16.73
N THR A 689 20.47 29.78 -15.80
CA THR A 689 20.25 28.51 -15.11
C THR A 689 19.04 28.56 -14.20
N ARG A 690 18.74 29.72 -13.58
CA ARG A 690 17.53 29.88 -12.77
C ARG A 690 16.24 29.62 -13.57
N GLN A 691 16.18 30.05 -14.83
CA GLN A 691 15.02 29.78 -15.69
C GLN A 691 14.82 28.29 -15.96
N VAL A 692 15.93 27.54 -16.12
CA VAL A 692 15.89 26.07 -16.29
C VAL A 692 15.48 25.37 -15.00
N LEU A 693 15.96 25.83 -13.85
CA LEU A 693 15.55 25.31 -12.55
C LEU A 693 14.05 25.49 -12.35
N THR A 694 13.51 26.69 -12.62
CA THR A 694 12.07 26.96 -12.56
C THR A 694 11.27 26.09 -13.53
N PHE A 695 11.80 25.81 -14.73
CA PHE A 695 11.16 24.89 -15.68
C PHE A 695 11.02 23.47 -15.09
N TYR A 696 12.08 22.90 -14.53
CA TYR A 696 12.04 21.56 -13.93
C TYR A 696 11.33 21.52 -12.56
N GLU A 697 11.29 22.64 -11.84
CA GLU A 697 10.50 22.80 -10.62
C GLU A 697 9.00 22.68 -10.92
N GLY A 698 8.52 23.35 -11.98
CA GLY A 698 7.12 23.25 -12.44
C GLY A 698 6.71 21.81 -12.83
N GLU A 699 7.68 21.00 -13.25
CA GLU A 699 7.47 19.58 -13.57
C GLU A 699 7.69 18.64 -12.39
N LYS A 700 7.98 19.17 -11.19
CA LYS A 700 8.29 18.41 -9.96
C LYS A 700 9.51 17.50 -10.10
N ARG A 701 10.50 17.91 -10.91
CA ARG A 701 11.76 17.18 -11.16
C ARG A 701 13.00 17.87 -10.58
N LEU A 702 12.83 18.94 -9.79
CA LEU A 702 13.92 19.66 -9.14
C LEU A 702 14.11 19.23 -7.68
N LEU A 703 15.36 18.94 -7.29
CA LEU A 703 15.81 18.75 -5.92
C LEU A 703 16.90 19.76 -5.58
N GLU A 704 16.66 20.61 -4.58
CA GLU A 704 17.66 21.53 -4.05
C GLU A 704 18.38 20.94 -2.84
N LEU A 705 19.72 20.97 -2.87
CA LEU A 705 20.58 20.46 -1.80
C LEU A 705 21.64 21.49 -1.44
N ASP A 706 22.00 21.55 -0.16
CA ASP A 706 23.13 22.35 0.31
C ASP A 706 24.46 21.68 -0.10
N GLY A 707 25.16 22.29 -1.06
CA GLY A 707 26.42 21.76 -1.61
C GLY A 707 27.63 21.89 -0.67
N GLN A 708 27.40 22.26 0.60
CA GLN A 708 28.41 22.21 1.67
C GLN A 708 28.33 20.93 2.51
N GLN A 709 27.25 20.15 2.37
CA GLN A 709 27.10 18.87 3.06
C GLN A 709 28.09 17.82 2.56
N ASP A 710 28.28 16.77 3.37
CA ASP A 710 29.10 15.62 3.01
C ASP A 710 28.61 14.96 1.69
N PRO A 711 29.51 14.62 0.75
CA PRO A 711 29.15 14.01 -0.52
C PRO A 711 28.34 12.71 -0.40
N GLU A 712 28.63 11.83 0.58
CA GLU A 712 27.86 10.59 0.77
C GLU A 712 26.42 10.91 1.19
N ALA A 713 26.25 11.90 2.07
CA ALA A 713 24.93 12.36 2.52
C ALA A 713 24.13 12.97 1.36
N LEU A 714 24.77 13.76 0.50
CA LEU A 714 24.14 14.32 -0.71
C LEU A 714 23.69 13.21 -1.66
N VAL A 715 24.56 12.25 -1.97
CA VAL A 715 24.22 11.11 -2.85
C VAL A 715 23.06 10.30 -2.30
N THR A 716 23.03 10.06 -1.00
CA THR A 716 21.91 9.35 -0.35
C THR A 716 20.58 10.07 -0.58
N ARG A 717 20.55 11.41 -0.43
CA ARG A 717 19.35 12.22 -0.69
C ARG A 717 18.94 12.21 -2.17
N ILE A 718 19.91 12.28 -3.08
CA ILE A 718 19.67 12.24 -4.53
C ILE A 718 19.06 10.90 -4.95
N LEU A 719 19.62 9.78 -4.47
CA LEU A 719 19.13 8.45 -4.78
C LEU A 719 17.72 8.20 -4.21
N ALA A 720 17.41 8.79 -3.05
CA ALA A 720 16.06 8.76 -2.48
C ALA A 720 15.05 9.51 -3.37
N ALA A 721 15.43 10.66 -3.94
CA ALA A 721 14.56 11.47 -4.80
C ALA A 721 14.40 10.92 -6.23
N LEU A 722 15.27 10.02 -6.68
CA LEU A 722 15.17 9.38 -7.99
C LEU A 722 14.08 8.31 -8.09
N ARG A 723 13.39 8.01 -6.99
CA ARG A 723 12.35 6.99 -6.94
C ARG A 723 10.97 7.60 -7.19
N PRO A 724 10.11 6.90 -7.95
CA PRO A 724 8.77 7.37 -8.31
C PRO A 724 7.87 7.64 -7.10
#